data_AF-A0A939ZAF8-F1
#
_entry.id   AF-A0A939ZAF8-F1
#
_cell.length_a   1.000
_cell.length_b   1.000
_cell.length_c   1.000
_cell.angle_alpha   90.00
_cell.angle_beta   90.00
_cell.angle_gamma   90.00
#
_symmetry.space_group_name_H-M   'P 1'
#
loop_
_entity.id
_entity.type
_entity.pdbx_description
1 polymer ?
#
loop_
_entity_poly.entity_id
_entity_poly.type
_entity_poly.pdbx_seq_one_letter_code
_entity_poly.pdbx_strand_id
1 'polypeptide(L)'
;RLSALGPGGLSRDRAGFEVRDVHYSHYGRMCPIETPEGPNIGLINSLACYARINEYGFVEAPYRKIDHSDPDNPKVTDEVVYMTADEEDNYHVAQANEPLDEDGHFVRNNVSGRYREETQEYDKSMFDFMDVSPKMVFSVATALIPFLENDDANRALMGSNMQRQAVPLLKTEAPVIGTGMEPKAAVDSGVCVVAKKPGTVLSSVSDEIVIKNDDKTIETYHLTKFLRSNQSNCYNQKPIVDKGEHVEAGQVIADGPSTSNGEMALGKNPLIAFMTWEGYNYEDAVLLSERLVQEDVYTSVHIEEHEAEARDTKLGPEEITRDVPGVGEDALKDLDENGIIRIGAEVRAGDILVGKVTPKGETELTAEERLLRAIFGEKAREVRDTSLKVPHGEYGIIVDAKVFTRENGDELPPGVNKSVRIYIAQKRKISVGDKMAGRHGNKGDVSRVLPIEDMPYLPNGRPVDIVLNPLGVPSRMNIGQVLEIHLSLAAKALGFNIATPVFDGADEDDIMDTLDLANDYVNLPFDAKEAKEAKDKSGITFESLHKAELLPEVYEYLSENRDHRTLWKGVPISRDGKVRLRDGRTGEYFDSPVTIGHMHYLKLHHLVDDKIHARSTGPYSLVTQQPLGGKAQFGGQRFGEMEVWALEAYGASYTLQEILTVKSDDVIGRVKTYEAIIKGDNIPKGGIPESFKVLLKELQSLGLDVRVLRDDNTEVEIKETVDYGETDMRSVLEGDFKDYRKDEDFGKSGYGVQEIDEDSGEFVDVDEADDDMYVEEEGDFEDSYDDTEE
;
A
#
# COMPACT_ATOMS: atom_id res chain seq x y z
N ARG A 1 -16.19 -6.06 -12.21
CA ARG A 1 -16.24 -4.64 -11.78
C ARG A 1 -17.11 -3.88 -12.76
N LEU A 2 -17.97 -3.00 -12.25
CA LEU A 2 -18.91 -2.17 -13.00
C LEU A 2 -18.49 -0.71 -12.82
N SER A 3 -18.54 0.08 -13.90
CA SER A 3 -18.14 1.50 -13.88
C SER A 3 -19.24 2.33 -14.53
N ALA A 4 -19.74 3.33 -13.79
CA ALA A 4 -20.61 4.37 -14.34
C ALA A 4 -19.82 5.44 -15.11
N LEU A 5 -18.49 5.44 -14.99
CA LEU A 5 -17.58 6.33 -15.70
C LEU A 5 -17.23 5.75 -17.08
N GLY A 6 -16.97 6.62 -18.05
CA GLY A 6 -16.48 6.27 -19.39
C GLY A 6 -17.32 6.87 -20.52
N PRO A 7 -17.02 6.52 -21.78
CA PRO A 7 -17.81 6.98 -22.93
C PRO A 7 -19.28 6.56 -22.80
N GLY A 8 -20.19 7.52 -22.84
CA GLY A 8 -21.63 7.29 -22.64
C GLY A 8 -22.07 7.16 -21.17
N GLY A 9 -21.13 7.22 -20.23
CA GLY A 9 -21.39 7.24 -18.79
C GLY A 9 -21.39 8.66 -18.20
N LEU A 10 -21.28 8.74 -16.88
CA LEU A 10 -21.19 9.98 -16.12
C LEU A 10 -19.74 10.45 -15.99
N SER A 11 -19.55 11.75 -15.86
CA SER A 11 -18.28 12.31 -15.36
C SER A 11 -18.35 12.45 -13.84
N ARG A 12 -17.18 12.45 -13.18
CA ARG A 12 -17.08 12.59 -11.72
C ARG A 12 -17.78 13.85 -11.21
N ASP A 13 -17.62 14.96 -11.93
CA ASP A 13 -18.15 16.28 -11.54
C ASP A 13 -19.67 16.40 -11.80
N ARG A 14 -20.21 15.58 -12.70
CA ARG A 14 -21.65 15.58 -13.00
C ARG A 14 -22.43 14.55 -12.19
N ALA A 15 -21.75 13.56 -11.61
CA ALA A 15 -22.38 12.52 -10.83
C ALA A 15 -22.76 13.04 -9.43
N GLY A 16 -24.04 13.32 -9.26
CA GLY A 16 -24.64 13.72 -7.99
C GLY A 16 -24.72 12.58 -6.97
N PHE A 17 -25.33 12.87 -5.83
CA PHE A 17 -25.46 11.92 -4.71
C PHE A 17 -26.33 10.71 -5.05
N GLU A 18 -27.45 10.91 -5.75
CA GLU A 18 -28.45 9.87 -6.06
C GLU A 18 -27.86 8.65 -6.79
N VAL A 19 -26.91 8.87 -7.72
CA VAL A 19 -26.29 7.77 -8.50
C VAL A 19 -25.20 7.06 -7.70
N ARG A 20 -24.68 7.68 -6.65
CA ARG A 20 -23.62 7.11 -5.80
C ARG A 20 -24.19 6.29 -4.63
N ASP A 21 -25.47 6.47 -4.34
CA ASP A 21 -26.13 5.82 -3.21
C ASP A 21 -26.41 4.34 -3.48
N VAL A 22 -26.61 3.57 -2.41
CA VAL A 22 -26.94 2.16 -2.49
C VAL A 22 -28.45 2.01 -2.65
N HIS A 23 -28.88 1.49 -3.79
CA HIS A 23 -30.28 1.23 -4.07
C HIS A 23 -30.69 -0.20 -3.69
N TYR A 24 -31.94 -0.43 -3.26
CA TYR A 24 -32.41 -1.76 -2.83
C TYR A 24 -32.26 -2.83 -3.93
N SER A 25 -32.43 -2.45 -5.20
CA SER A 25 -32.26 -3.36 -6.35
C SER A 25 -30.82 -3.86 -6.53
N HIS A 26 -29.84 -3.28 -5.83
CA HIS A 26 -28.46 -3.78 -5.84
C HIS A 26 -28.35 -5.14 -5.16
N TYR A 27 -29.30 -5.51 -4.29
CA TYR A 27 -29.28 -6.79 -3.57
C TYR A 27 -29.12 -7.96 -4.54
N GLY A 28 -28.14 -8.84 -4.26
CA GLY A 28 -27.84 -10.00 -5.10
C GLY A 28 -27.20 -9.71 -6.46
N ARG A 29 -27.07 -8.43 -6.86
CA ARG A 29 -26.62 -7.99 -8.20
C ARG A 29 -25.29 -7.25 -8.14
N MET A 30 -25.21 -6.23 -7.28
CA MET A 30 -24.03 -5.41 -7.07
C MET A 30 -23.69 -5.39 -5.58
N CYS A 31 -22.40 -5.52 -5.27
CA CYS A 31 -21.98 -5.48 -3.88
C CYS A 31 -22.16 -4.08 -3.29
N PRO A 32 -22.85 -3.93 -2.14
CA PRO A 32 -23.06 -2.63 -1.51
C PRO A 32 -21.82 -2.13 -0.74
N ILE A 33 -20.83 -3.00 -0.50
CA ILE A 33 -19.65 -2.70 0.32
C ILE A 33 -18.42 -2.39 -0.53
N GLU A 34 -18.17 -3.14 -1.60
CA GLU A 34 -16.93 -3.00 -2.36
C GLU A 34 -17.02 -1.87 -3.40
N THR A 35 -16.55 -0.68 -3.00
CA THR A 35 -16.32 0.49 -3.86
C THR A 35 -15.01 1.20 -3.47
N PRO A 36 -14.30 1.86 -4.40
CA PRO A 36 -13.17 2.71 -4.05
C PRO A 36 -13.58 3.85 -3.13
N GLU A 37 -12.74 4.14 -2.13
CA GLU A 37 -12.86 5.36 -1.32
C GLU A 37 -12.51 6.61 -2.15
N GLY A 38 -13.03 7.76 -1.72
CA GLY A 38 -12.71 9.06 -2.31
C GLY A 38 -13.61 9.45 -3.48
N PRO A 39 -13.09 10.16 -4.51
CA PRO A 39 -13.93 10.79 -5.54
C PRO A 39 -14.80 9.84 -6.36
N ASN A 40 -14.44 8.55 -6.41
CA ASN A 40 -15.13 7.53 -7.21
C ASN A 40 -16.13 6.68 -6.43
N ILE A 41 -16.40 7.01 -5.16
CA ILE A 41 -17.35 6.26 -4.34
C ILE A 41 -18.72 6.15 -5.03
N GLY A 42 -19.27 4.94 -5.08
CA GLY A 42 -20.57 4.62 -5.70
C GLY A 42 -20.55 4.59 -7.24
N LEU A 43 -19.52 5.13 -7.89
CA LEU A 43 -19.40 5.15 -9.36
C LEU A 43 -18.69 3.90 -9.91
N ILE A 44 -17.98 3.19 -9.05
CA ILE A 44 -17.29 1.94 -9.38
C ILE A 44 -17.68 0.91 -8.34
N ASN A 45 -18.47 -0.08 -8.76
CA ASN A 45 -18.93 -1.15 -7.88
C ASN A 45 -18.44 -2.51 -8.38
N SER A 46 -18.52 -3.52 -7.51
CA SER A 46 -18.25 -4.91 -7.90
C SER A 46 -19.54 -5.69 -8.10
N LEU A 47 -19.47 -6.69 -8.99
CA LEU A 47 -20.56 -7.63 -9.20
C LEU A 47 -20.66 -8.54 -7.96
N ALA A 48 -21.88 -8.88 -7.55
CA ALA A 48 -22.08 -9.81 -6.44
C ALA A 48 -21.77 -11.27 -6.86
N CYS A 49 -21.50 -12.17 -5.91
CA CYS A 49 -20.91 -13.49 -6.18
C CYS A 49 -21.70 -14.36 -7.17
N TYR A 50 -23.03 -14.32 -7.12
CA TYR A 50 -23.90 -15.19 -7.93
C TYR A 50 -24.65 -14.44 -9.05
N ALA A 51 -24.38 -13.15 -9.20
CA ALA A 51 -25.03 -12.31 -10.19
C ALA A 51 -24.63 -12.74 -11.61
N ARG A 52 -25.54 -12.55 -12.57
CA ARG A 52 -25.34 -12.87 -13.99
C ARG A 52 -25.74 -11.67 -14.84
N ILE A 53 -25.19 -11.59 -16.05
CA ILE A 53 -25.64 -10.62 -17.05
C ILE A 53 -26.42 -11.39 -18.11
N ASN A 54 -27.65 -10.96 -18.37
CA ASN A 54 -28.51 -11.60 -19.35
C ASN A 54 -28.23 -11.14 -20.79
N GLU A 55 -28.94 -11.72 -21.76
CA GLU A 55 -28.75 -11.42 -23.18
C GLU A 55 -29.02 -9.95 -23.55
N TYR A 56 -29.82 -9.24 -22.75
CA TYR A 56 -30.15 -7.82 -22.94
C TYR A 56 -29.17 -6.88 -22.21
N GLY A 57 -28.26 -7.42 -21.40
CA GLY A 57 -27.29 -6.65 -20.63
C GLY A 57 -27.75 -6.21 -19.24
N PHE A 58 -28.90 -6.71 -18.75
CA PHE A 58 -29.34 -6.48 -17.37
C PHE A 58 -28.70 -7.47 -16.40
N VAL A 59 -28.53 -7.04 -15.15
CA VAL A 59 -27.97 -7.89 -14.09
C VAL A 59 -29.10 -8.65 -13.40
N GLU A 60 -28.95 -9.95 -13.29
CA GLU A 60 -29.90 -10.87 -12.67
C GLU A 60 -29.31 -11.50 -11.40
N ALA A 61 -30.18 -11.77 -10.44
CA ALA A 61 -29.85 -12.48 -9.21
C ALA A 61 -30.62 -13.82 -9.14
N PRO A 62 -30.04 -14.88 -8.52
CA PRO A 62 -30.72 -16.16 -8.34
C PRO A 62 -31.63 -16.20 -7.12
N TYR A 63 -32.75 -16.89 -7.27
CA TYR A 63 -33.69 -17.20 -6.19
C TYR A 63 -34.19 -18.64 -6.28
N ARG A 64 -34.45 -19.27 -5.13
CA ARG A 64 -35.12 -20.56 -5.02
C ARG A 64 -36.62 -20.36 -5.10
N LYS A 65 -37.29 -21.14 -5.94
CA LYS A 65 -38.74 -21.08 -6.09
C LYS A 65 -39.44 -21.76 -4.92
N ILE A 66 -40.52 -21.18 -4.44
CA ILE A 66 -41.38 -21.77 -3.42
C ILE A 66 -42.59 -22.42 -4.10
N ASP A 67 -42.87 -23.67 -3.75
CA ASP A 67 -44.03 -24.42 -4.22
C ASP A 67 -45.22 -24.20 -3.28
N HIS A 68 -46.31 -23.68 -3.85
CA HIS A 68 -47.59 -23.43 -3.17
C HIS A 68 -48.62 -24.53 -3.40
N SER A 69 -48.19 -25.74 -3.77
CA SER A 69 -49.08 -26.91 -3.90
C SER A 69 -49.89 -27.18 -2.62
N ASP A 70 -49.33 -26.86 -1.45
CA ASP A 70 -50.05 -26.73 -0.18
C ASP A 70 -50.07 -25.24 0.25
N PRO A 71 -51.21 -24.53 0.13
CA PRO A 71 -51.29 -23.10 0.43
C PRO A 71 -50.99 -22.74 1.88
N ASP A 72 -51.25 -23.65 2.82
CA ASP A 72 -51.04 -23.41 4.27
C ASP A 72 -49.61 -23.77 4.69
N ASN A 73 -48.88 -24.53 3.87
CA ASN A 73 -47.50 -24.95 4.15
C ASN A 73 -46.64 -24.94 2.88
N PRO A 74 -46.18 -23.75 2.46
CA PRO A 74 -45.35 -23.62 1.28
C PRO A 74 -43.99 -24.30 1.47
N LYS A 75 -43.49 -24.93 0.41
CA LYS A 75 -42.24 -25.70 0.40
C LYS A 75 -41.18 -25.02 -0.46
N VAL A 76 -40.02 -24.75 0.11
CA VAL A 76 -38.87 -24.22 -0.64
C VAL A 76 -38.30 -25.35 -1.52
N THR A 77 -38.17 -25.10 -2.82
CA THR A 77 -37.63 -26.07 -3.78
C THR A 77 -36.15 -25.77 -4.10
N ASP A 78 -35.47 -26.73 -4.71
CA ASP A 78 -34.10 -26.56 -5.23
C ASP A 78 -34.08 -25.99 -6.66
N GLU A 79 -35.23 -25.63 -7.23
CA GLU A 79 -35.32 -24.98 -8.53
C GLU A 79 -34.88 -23.51 -8.40
N VAL A 80 -33.79 -23.15 -9.08
CA VAL A 80 -33.22 -21.79 -9.08
C VAL A 80 -33.65 -21.02 -10.32
N VAL A 81 -34.28 -19.87 -10.11
CA VAL A 81 -34.72 -18.94 -11.15
C VAL A 81 -33.90 -17.66 -11.06
N TYR A 82 -33.46 -17.13 -12.20
CA TYR A 82 -32.77 -15.84 -12.30
C TYR A 82 -33.75 -14.75 -12.66
N MET A 83 -33.73 -13.65 -11.92
CA MET A 83 -34.66 -12.54 -12.10
C MET A 83 -33.95 -11.19 -12.17
N THR A 84 -34.42 -10.33 -13.07
CA THR A 84 -34.04 -8.92 -13.13
C THR A 84 -34.70 -8.13 -12.00
N ALA A 85 -34.27 -6.88 -11.79
CA ALA A 85 -34.80 -6.05 -10.69
C ALA A 85 -36.30 -5.74 -10.85
N ASP A 86 -36.76 -5.52 -12.08
CA ASP A 86 -38.16 -5.23 -12.40
C ASP A 86 -39.07 -6.47 -12.25
N GLU A 87 -38.52 -7.67 -12.44
CA GLU A 87 -39.24 -8.92 -12.18
C GLU A 87 -39.37 -9.19 -10.67
N GLU A 88 -38.28 -9.00 -9.90
CA GLU A 88 -38.25 -9.19 -8.43
C GLU A 88 -39.27 -8.30 -7.71
N ASP A 89 -39.51 -7.07 -8.19
CA ASP A 89 -40.45 -6.09 -7.60
C ASP A 89 -41.91 -6.56 -7.49
N ASN A 90 -42.26 -7.69 -8.13
CA ASN A 90 -43.61 -8.27 -8.12
C ASN A 90 -43.78 -9.39 -7.08
N TYR A 91 -42.70 -9.84 -6.43
CA TYR A 91 -42.70 -11.03 -5.58
C TYR A 91 -42.20 -10.74 -4.16
N HIS A 92 -42.64 -11.55 -3.20
CA HIS A 92 -42.07 -11.52 -1.85
C HIS A 92 -40.92 -12.51 -1.76
N VAL A 93 -39.76 -12.03 -1.30
CA VAL A 93 -38.54 -12.84 -1.21
C VAL A 93 -38.14 -13.04 0.25
N ALA A 94 -38.06 -14.31 0.68
CA ALA A 94 -37.59 -14.71 2.00
C ALA A 94 -36.06 -14.69 2.08
N GLN A 95 -35.52 -14.39 3.27
CA GLN A 95 -34.08 -14.41 3.51
C GLN A 95 -33.51 -15.83 3.50
N ALA A 96 -32.25 -15.99 3.10
CA ALA A 96 -31.60 -17.30 3.00
C ALA A 96 -31.34 -17.98 4.36
N ASN A 97 -31.30 -17.22 5.45
CA ASN A 97 -30.99 -17.67 6.81
C ASN A 97 -32.22 -18.12 7.62
N GLU A 98 -33.43 -18.03 7.06
CA GLU A 98 -34.62 -18.48 7.79
C GLU A 98 -34.59 -20.01 7.96
N PRO A 99 -34.79 -20.53 9.19
CA PRO A 99 -34.76 -21.97 9.44
C PRO A 99 -35.87 -22.72 8.71
N LEU A 100 -35.46 -23.77 7.99
CA LEU A 100 -36.34 -24.73 7.31
C LEU A 100 -36.33 -26.09 8.03
N ASP A 101 -37.42 -26.85 7.89
CA ASP A 101 -37.48 -28.25 8.32
C ASP A 101 -36.80 -29.20 7.32
N GLU A 102 -36.65 -30.49 7.67
CA GLU A 102 -36.04 -31.51 6.79
C GLU A 102 -36.79 -31.68 5.46
N ASP A 103 -38.07 -31.33 5.43
CA ASP A 103 -38.93 -31.42 4.24
C ASP A 103 -38.94 -30.12 3.41
N GLY A 104 -38.25 -29.06 3.85
CA GLY A 104 -38.09 -27.78 3.16
C GLY A 104 -39.17 -26.73 3.43
N HIS A 105 -39.97 -26.85 4.50
CA HIS A 105 -40.95 -25.86 4.92
C HIS A 105 -40.39 -24.91 5.99
N PHE A 106 -40.98 -23.73 6.10
CA PHE A 106 -40.61 -22.76 7.13
C PHE A 106 -41.01 -23.25 8.53
N VAL A 107 -40.06 -23.21 9.47
CA VAL A 107 -40.30 -23.58 10.87
C VAL A 107 -41.19 -22.55 11.57
N ARG A 108 -41.04 -21.27 11.22
CA ARG A 108 -41.84 -20.16 11.75
C ARG A 108 -43.03 -19.86 10.84
N ASN A 109 -44.12 -19.38 11.45
CA ASN A 109 -45.30 -18.93 10.68
C ASN A 109 -45.12 -17.53 10.09
N ASN A 110 -44.42 -16.65 10.82
CA ASN A 110 -44.01 -15.35 10.32
C ASN A 110 -42.53 -15.45 9.94
N VAL A 111 -42.22 -15.09 8.70
CA VAL A 111 -40.89 -15.17 8.13
C VAL A 111 -40.45 -13.78 7.72
N SER A 112 -39.20 -13.44 7.98
CA SER A 112 -38.61 -12.17 7.57
C SER A 112 -38.34 -12.21 6.07
N GLY A 113 -38.75 -11.15 5.37
CA GLY A 113 -38.38 -11.00 3.97
C GLY A 113 -38.64 -9.62 3.43
N ARG A 114 -38.45 -9.50 2.12
CA ARG A 114 -38.50 -8.22 1.42
C ARG A 114 -39.56 -8.21 0.34
N TYR A 115 -40.18 -7.05 0.20
CA TYR A 115 -41.01 -6.67 -0.92
C TYR A 115 -40.64 -5.24 -1.32
N ARG A 116 -39.97 -5.09 -2.46
CA ARG A 116 -39.39 -3.82 -2.94
C ARG A 116 -38.44 -3.22 -1.89
N GLU A 117 -38.76 -2.03 -1.39
CA GLU A 117 -37.99 -1.31 -0.36
C GLU A 117 -38.34 -1.72 1.08
N GLU A 118 -39.45 -2.42 1.28
CA GLU A 118 -39.93 -2.78 2.62
C GLU A 118 -39.40 -4.14 3.06
N THR A 119 -38.67 -4.14 4.19
CA THR A 119 -38.29 -5.37 4.91
C THR A 119 -39.19 -5.52 6.14
N GLN A 120 -40.06 -6.52 6.13
CA GLN A 120 -41.03 -6.79 7.20
C GLN A 120 -41.17 -8.30 7.42
N GLU A 121 -41.83 -8.68 8.51
CA GLU A 121 -42.28 -10.05 8.71
C GLU A 121 -43.62 -10.26 8.00
N TYR A 122 -43.65 -11.27 7.13
CA TYR A 122 -44.83 -11.68 6.37
C TYR A 122 -45.25 -13.09 6.79
N ASP A 123 -46.50 -13.44 6.57
CA ASP A 123 -46.97 -14.82 6.72
C ASP A 123 -46.24 -15.70 5.70
N LYS A 124 -45.79 -16.90 6.12
CA LYS A 124 -45.07 -17.84 5.26
C LYS A 124 -45.76 -18.12 3.92
N SER A 125 -47.09 -18.10 3.88
CA SER A 125 -47.90 -18.31 2.66
C SER A 125 -47.71 -17.25 1.57
N MET A 126 -47.23 -16.06 1.92
CA MET A 126 -47.08 -14.93 0.99
C MET A 126 -45.76 -14.93 0.23
N PHE A 127 -44.81 -15.79 0.60
CA PHE A 127 -43.50 -15.85 -0.04
C PHE A 127 -43.50 -16.69 -1.31
N ASP A 128 -43.11 -16.09 -2.42
CA ASP A 128 -42.99 -16.77 -3.72
C ASP A 128 -41.58 -17.33 -3.97
N PHE A 129 -40.56 -16.67 -3.40
CA PHE A 129 -39.16 -16.99 -3.60
C PHE A 129 -38.34 -16.86 -2.31
N MET A 130 -37.17 -17.49 -2.31
CA MET A 130 -36.18 -17.40 -1.23
C MET A 130 -34.79 -17.15 -1.81
N ASP A 131 -33.95 -16.39 -1.12
CA ASP A 131 -32.54 -16.21 -1.49
C ASP A 131 -31.78 -17.55 -1.52
N VAL A 132 -30.83 -17.73 -2.45
CA VAL A 132 -30.07 -19.00 -2.58
C VAL A 132 -29.03 -19.17 -1.47
N SER A 133 -28.36 -18.08 -1.08
CA SER A 133 -27.28 -18.12 -0.10
C SER A 133 -27.08 -16.74 0.50
N PRO A 134 -26.76 -16.61 1.80
CA PRO A 134 -26.45 -15.31 2.41
C PRO A 134 -25.26 -14.58 1.74
N LYS A 135 -24.34 -15.33 1.12
CA LYS A 135 -23.19 -14.80 0.38
C LYS A 135 -23.57 -14.05 -0.91
N MET A 136 -24.80 -14.21 -1.41
CA MET A 136 -25.19 -13.66 -2.70
C MET A 136 -25.21 -12.15 -2.78
N VAL A 137 -25.26 -11.46 -1.63
CA VAL A 137 -25.27 -10.00 -1.53
C VAL A 137 -23.89 -9.39 -1.82
N PHE A 138 -22.82 -10.11 -1.50
CA PHE A 138 -21.47 -9.56 -1.47
C PHE A 138 -20.67 -9.92 -2.72
N SER A 139 -19.61 -9.14 -2.97
CA SER A 139 -18.61 -9.50 -3.97
C SER A 139 -17.66 -10.57 -3.43
N VAL A 140 -16.85 -11.16 -4.33
CA VAL A 140 -15.84 -12.16 -3.96
C VAL A 140 -14.87 -11.63 -2.89
N ALA A 141 -14.41 -10.38 -3.00
CA ALA A 141 -13.45 -9.81 -2.06
C ALA A 141 -14.06 -9.58 -0.66
N THR A 142 -15.31 -9.14 -0.60
CA THR A 142 -16.03 -8.95 0.66
C THR A 142 -16.41 -10.30 1.28
N ALA A 143 -16.76 -11.30 0.47
CA ALA A 143 -17.10 -12.65 0.93
C ALA A 143 -15.91 -13.44 1.51
N LEU A 144 -14.66 -12.96 1.34
CA LEU A 144 -13.45 -13.54 1.94
C LEU A 144 -13.17 -13.04 3.36
N ILE A 145 -13.97 -12.10 3.88
CA ILE A 145 -13.86 -11.57 5.23
C ILE A 145 -14.69 -12.48 6.17
N PRO A 146 -14.08 -13.21 7.11
CA PRO A 146 -14.82 -13.96 8.12
C PRO A 146 -15.50 -12.98 9.09
N PHE A 147 -16.59 -13.39 9.74
CA PHE A 147 -17.31 -12.55 10.72
C PHE A 147 -17.70 -11.15 10.21
N LEU A 148 -17.99 -11.05 8.90
CA LEU A 148 -18.31 -9.77 8.26
C LEU A 148 -19.51 -9.08 8.92
N GLU A 149 -20.46 -9.86 9.41
CA GLU A 149 -21.65 -9.38 10.13
C GLU A 149 -21.34 -8.62 11.42
N ASN A 150 -20.13 -8.78 11.96
CA ASN A 150 -19.66 -8.12 13.19
C ASN A 150 -18.78 -6.88 12.91
N ASP A 151 -18.63 -6.50 11.64
CA ASP A 151 -17.87 -5.33 11.22
C ASP A 151 -18.77 -4.21 10.71
N ASP A 152 -18.45 -2.97 11.08
CA ASP A 152 -19.03 -1.79 10.44
C ASP A 152 -18.77 -1.80 8.92
N ALA A 153 -19.78 -1.38 8.15
CA ALA A 153 -19.74 -1.39 6.69
C ALA A 153 -18.53 -0.62 6.11
N ASN A 154 -18.11 0.49 6.75
CA ASN A 154 -16.95 1.24 6.28
C ASN A 154 -15.65 0.46 6.48
N ARG A 155 -15.56 -0.36 7.54
CA ARG A 155 -14.41 -1.22 7.81
C ARG A 155 -14.36 -2.40 6.88
N ALA A 156 -15.52 -3.01 6.59
CA ALA A 156 -15.63 -4.02 5.56
C ALA A 156 -15.23 -3.52 4.16
N LEU A 157 -15.62 -2.28 3.81
CA LEU A 157 -15.23 -1.61 2.57
C LEU A 157 -13.71 -1.45 2.51
N MET A 158 -13.11 -0.92 3.57
CA MET A 158 -11.65 -0.80 3.70
C MET A 158 -10.96 -2.17 3.59
N GLY A 159 -11.46 -3.18 4.29
CA GLY A 159 -10.93 -4.54 4.29
C GLY A 159 -10.91 -5.18 2.92
N SER A 160 -12.05 -5.15 2.21
CA SER A 160 -12.15 -5.65 0.83
C SER A 160 -11.21 -4.91 -0.14
N ASN A 161 -11.06 -3.60 0.01
CA ASN A 161 -10.15 -2.79 -0.80
C ASN A 161 -8.67 -3.08 -0.50
N MET A 162 -8.30 -3.34 0.75
CA MET A 162 -6.93 -3.64 1.17
C MET A 162 -6.49 -5.03 0.77
N GLN A 163 -7.38 -6.02 0.77
CA GLN A 163 -7.08 -7.36 0.26
C GLN A 163 -6.58 -7.32 -1.19
N ARG A 164 -7.16 -6.44 -2.04
CA ARG A 164 -6.72 -6.24 -3.44
C ARG A 164 -5.34 -5.61 -3.58
N GLN A 165 -4.78 -5.08 -2.50
CA GLN A 165 -3.50 -4.39 -2.44
C GLN A 165 -2.39 -5.25 -1.83
N ALA A 166 -2.71 -6.48 -1.41
CA ALA A 166 -1.77 -7.41 -0.81
C ALA A 166 -0.72 -7.87 -1.83
N VAL A 167 0.54 -7.88 -1.41
CA VAL A 167 1.67 -8.32 -2.25
C VAL A 167 1.88 -9.82 -2.09
N PRO A 168 2.11 -10.57 -3.19
CA PRO A 168 2.49 -11.97 -3.11
C PRO A 168 3.78 -12.17 -2.30
N LEU A 169 3.68 -12.98 -1.25
CA LEU A 169 4.80 -13.34 -0.39
C LEU A 169 5.62 -14.48 -0.99
N LEU A 170 6.89 -14.58 -0.62
CA LEU A 170 7.81 -15.63 -1.07
C LEU A 170 7.31 -17.04 -0.69
N LYS A 171 6.79 -17.16 0.54
CA LYS A 171 6.10 -18.34 1.05
C LYS A 171 4.66 -17.92 1.37
N THR A 172 3.68 -18.64 0.83
CA THR A 172 2.26 -18.44 1.12
C THR A 172 1.82 -19.30 2.31
N GLU A 173 0.71 -18.98 2.95
CA GLU A 173 0.05 -19.81 3.96
C GLU A 173 -1.45 -19.58 3.86
N ALA A 174 -2.22 -20.66 3.80
CA ALA A 174 -3.68 -20.58 3.82
C ALA A 174 -4.17 -19.90 5.12
N PRO A 175 -5.26 -19.11 5.06
CA PRO A 175 -5.85 -18.53 6.27
C PRO A 175 -6.32 -19.63 7.22
N VAL A 176 -6.03 -19.47 8.51
CA VAL A 176 -6.53 -20.42 9.54
C VAL A 176 -8.05 -20.36 9.62
N ILE A 177 -8.59 -19.14 9.57
CA ILE A 177 -10.01 -18.85 9.56
C ILE A 177 -10.37 -18.33 8.17
N GLY A 178 -11.00 -19.18 7.37
CA GLY A 178 -11.48 -18.86 6.03
C GLY A 178 -12.99 -18.68 5.99
N THR A 179 -13.54 -18.59 4.78
CA THR A 179 -14.99 -18.46 4.51
C THR A 179 -15.50 -19.58 3.60
N GLY A 180 -14.58 -20.38 3.04
CA GLY A 180 -14.84 -21.39 2.01
C GLY A 180 -14.89 -20.82 0.59
N MET A 181 -14.73 -19.50 0.42
CA MET A 181 -14.66 -18.86 -0.90
C MET A 181 -13.24 -18.90 -1.49
N GLU A 182 -12.23 -19.16 -0.66
CA GLU A 182 -10.81 -19.16 -1.00
C GLU A 182 -10.45 -20.16 -2.12
N PRO A 183 -10.91 -21.43 -2.09
CA PRO A 183 -10.57 -22.40 -3.14
C PRO A 183 -11.20 -22.02 -4.48
N LYS A 184 -12.46 -21.59 -4.45
CA LYS A 184 -13.22 -21.20 -5.64
C LYS A 184 -12.60 -19.97 -6.31
N ALA A 185 -12.26 -18.95 -5.51
CA ALA A 185 -11.60 -17.73 -6.00
C ALA A 185 -10.21 -18.02 -6.58
N ALA A 186 -9.43 -18.90 -5.96
CA ALA A 186 -8.10 -19.27 -6.45
C ALA A 186 -8.18 -20.04 -7.79
N VAL A 187 -9.06 -21.03 -7.91
CA VAL A 187 -9.23 -21.82 -9.14
C VAL A 187 -9.77 -20.99 -10.29
N ASP A 188 -10.85 -20.21 -10.06
CA ASP A 188 -11.50 -19.43 -11.12
C ASP A 188 -10.62 -18.25 -11.60
N SER A 189 -9.63 -17.83 -10.82
CA SER A 189 -8.67 -16.79 -11.24
C SER A 189 -7.77 -17.20 -12.41
N GLY A 190 -7.62 -18.51 -12.67
CA GLY A 190 -6.69 -19.06 -13.66
C GLY A 190 -5.21 -19.00 -13.25
N VAL A 191 -4.93 -18.57 -12.01
CA VAL A 191 -3.57 -18.51 -11.47
C VAL A 191 -3.07 -19.90 -11.03
N CYS A 192 -3.96 -20.72 -10.49
CA CYS A 192 -3.71 -22.13 -10.20
C CYS A 192 -3.76 -22.96 -11.49
N VAL A 193 -2.87 -23.94 -11.62
CA VAL A 193 -2.93 -24.91 -12.72
C VAL A 193 -3.78 -26.09 -12.29
N VAL A 194 -4.75 -26.45 -13.11
CA VAL A 194 -5.75 -27.49 -12.82
C VAL A 194 -5.62 -28.65 -13.80
N ALA A 195 -5.75 -29.88 -13.30
CA ALA A 195 -5.78 -31.08 -14.13
C ALA A 195 -7.05 -31.12 -15.00
N LYS A 196 -6.89 -31.26 -16.31
CA LYS A 196 -8.04 -31.31 -17.24
C LYS A 196 -8.74 -32.67 -17.25
N LYS A 197 -8.00 -33.73 -16.92
CA LYS A 197 -8.44 -35.12 -16.95
C LYS A 197 -7.90 -35.87 -15.74
N PRO A 198 -8.59 -36.92 -15.27
CA PRO A 198 -8.04 -37.78 -14.24
C PRO A 198 -6.85 -38.58 -14.78
N GLY A 199 -5.86 -38.81 -13.92
CA GLY A 199 -4.66 -39.53 -14.31
C GLY A 199 -3.61 -39.62 -13.21
N THR A 200 -2.51 -40.30 -13.51
CA THR A 200 -1.38 -40.46 -12.58
C THR A 200 -0.21 -39.54 -12.98
N VAL A 201 0.37 -38.84 -12.01
CA VAL A 201 1.52 -37.96 -12.22
C VAL A 201 2.77 -38.79 -12.53
N LEU A 202 3.34 -38.60 -13.72
CA LEU A 202 4.58 -39.27 -14.14
C LEU A 202 5.83 -38.53 -13.67
N SER A 203 5.80 -37.20 -13.75
CA SER A 203 6.87 -36.32 -13.28
C SER A 203 6.28 -35.00 -12.79
N SER A 204 6.81 -34.53 -11.66
CA SER A 204 6.52 -33.23 -11.08
C SER A 204 7.86 -32.51 -10.95
N VAL A 205 8.12 -31.57 -11.85
CA VAL A 205 9.33 -30.73 -11.88
C VAL A 205 8.91 -29.28 -11.68
N SER A 206 9.85 -28.41 -11.32
CA SER A 206 9.54 -27.02 -10.97
C SER A 206 9.00 -26.20 -12.15
N ASP A 207 9.32 -26.58 -13.39
CA ASP A 207 8.97 -25.92 -14.66
C ASP A 207 7.87 -26.65 -15.44
N GLU A 208 7.73 -27.97 -15.29
CA GLU A 208 6.67 -28.74 -15.91
C GLU A 208 6.14 -29.91 -15.06
N ILE A 209 4.86 -30.22 -15.24
CA ILE A 209 4.17 -31.38 -14.67
C ILE A 209 3.67 -32.26 -15.82
N VAL A 210 3.98 -33.55 -15.79
CA VAL A 210 3.54 -34.51 -16.81
C VAL A 210 2.60 -35.51 -16.16
N ILE A 211 1.37 -35.59 -16.67
CA ILE A 211 0.32 -36.49 -16.19
C ILE A 211 -0.01 -37.51 -17.27
N LYS A 212 -0.08 -38.78 -16.89
CA LYS A 212 -0.62 -39.84 -17.72
C LYS A 212 -2.09 -40.01 -17.38
N ASN A 213 -2.95 -39.53 -18.28
CA ASN A 213 -4.39 -39.64 -18.14
C ASN A 213 -4.82 -41.12 -18.21
N ASP A 214 -5.96 -41.44 -17.61
CA ASP A 214 -6.53 -42.80 -17.63
C ASP A 214 -6.82 -43.29 -19.06
N ASP A 215 -7.10 -42.35 -19.97
CA ASP A 215 -7.24 -42.57 -21.42
C ASP A 215 -5.92 -42.99 -22.11
N LYS A 216 -4.82 -43.16 -21.35
CA LYS A 216 -3.45 -43.43 -21.80
C LYS A 216 -2.78 -42.31 -22.59
N THR A 217 -3.41 -41.13 -22.70
CA THR A 217 -2.78 -39.93 -23.25
C THR A 217 -1.83 -39.31 -22.22
N ILE A 218 -0.73 -38.74 -22.67
CA ILE A 218 0.19 -37.99 -21.81
C ILE A 218 -0.08 -36.51 -22.05
N GLU A 219 -0.29 -35.76 -20.99
CA GLU A 219 -0.48 -34.31 -21.02
C GLU A 219 0.61 -33.62 -20.21
N THR A 220 1.24 -32.61 -20.80
CA THR A 220 2.31 -31.82 -20.18
C THR A 220 1.78 -30.43 -19.87
N TYR A 221 1.96 -29.99 -18.63
CA TYR A 221 1.59 -28.67 -18.13
C TYR A 221 2.87 -27.87 -17.87
N HIS A 222 3.07 -26.79 -18.59
CA HIS A 222 4.18 -25.86 -18.36
C HIS A 222 3.81 -24.81 -17.32
N LEU A 223 4.68 -24.63 -16.34
CA LEU A 223 4.49 -23.70 -15.22
C LEU A 223 5.19 -22.37 -15.50
N THR A 224 4.55 -21.28 -15.10
CA THR A 224 5.11 -19.93 -15.18
C THR A 224 6.11 -19.69 -14.06
N LYS A 225 7.34 -19.29 -14.38
CA LYS A 225 8.41 -19.03 -13.40
C LYS A 225 8.87 -17.59 -13.45
N PHE A 226 8.88 -16.92 -12.29
CA PHE A 226 9.43 -15.58 -12.08
C PHE A 226 9.03 -14.55 -13.15
N LEU A 227 7.76 -14.55 -13.55
CA LEU A 227 7.23 -13.59 -14.52
C LEU A 227 6.94 -12.26 -13.82
N ARG A 228 7.28 -11.15 -14.48
CA ARG A 228 6.91 -9.80 -14.02
C ARG A 228 5.41 -9.57 -14.20
N SER A 229 4.76 -9.04 -13.17
CA SER A 229 3.39 -8.51 -13.26
C SER A 229 3.38 -7.02 -13.58
N ASN A 230 2.20 -6.48 -13.93
CA ASN A 230 2.04 -5.05 -14.22
C ASN A 230 2.41 -4.12 -13.05
N GLN A 231 2.31 -4.60 -11.80
CA GLN A 231 2.67 -3.86 -10.59
C GLN A 231 4.10 -4.19 -10.12
N SER A 232 4.94 -4.74 -11.01
CA SER A 232 6.30 -5.19 -10.70
C SER A 232 6.38 -6.27 -9.61
N ASN A 233 5.28 -6.94 -9.24
CA ASN A 233 5.33 -8.15 -8.39
C ASN A 233 5.79 -9.38 -9.20
N CYS A 234 6.25 -10.41 -8.49
CA CYS A 234 6.67 -11.69 -9.07
C CYS A 234 5.52 -12.70 -9.15
N TYR A 235 5.27 -13.24 -10.34
CA TYR A 235 4.34 -14.34 -10.58
C TYR A 235 5.13 -15.63 -10.77
N ASN A 236 4.93 -16.58 -9.86
CA ASN A 236 5.66 -17.84 -9.84
C ASN A 236 4.72 -18.97 -9.44
N GLN A 237 4.62 -19.98 -10.31
CA GLN A 237 3.87 -21.20 -10.04
C GLN A 237 4.76 -22.27 -9.42
N LYS A 238 4.19 -23.05 -8.50
CA LYS A 238 4.86 -24.12 -7.77
C LYS A 238 4.03 -25.41 -7.87
N PRO A 239 4.60 -26.53 -8.32
CA PRO A 239 3.89 -27.80 -8.30
C PRO A 239 3.55 -28.20 -6.86
N ILE A 240 2.36 -28.76 -6.65
CA ILE A 240 1.92 -29.28 -5.34
C ILE A 240 1.78 -30.81 -5.32
N VAL A 241 1.68 -31.43 -6.48
CA VAL A 241 1.52 -32.89 -6.62
C VAL A 241 2.85 -33.61 -6.67
N ASP A 242 2.87 -34.82 -6.12
CA ASP A 242 4.03 -35.69 -6.12
C ASP A 242 3.99 -36.76 -7.22
N LYS A 243 5.16 -37.28 -7.59
CA LYS A 243 5.25 -38.36 -8.57
C LYS A 243 4.54 -39.62 -8.07
N GLY A 244 3.63 -40.16 -8.88
CA GLY A 244 2.86 -41.36 -8.57
C GLY A 244 1.51 -41.08 -7.91
N GLU A 245 1.21 -39.83 -7.59
CA GLU A 245 -0.10 -39.40 -7.12
C GLU A 245 -1.15 -39.51 -8.24
N HIS A 246 -2.36 -39.90 -7.87
CA HIS A 246 -3.50 -39.93 -8.78
C HIS A 246 -4.33 -38.66 -8.58
N VAL A 247 -4.52 -37.91 -9.66
CA VAL A 247 -5.27 -36.64 -9.66
C VAL A 247 -6.61 -36.79 -10.35
N GLU A 248 -7.60 -36.03 -9.88
CA GLU A 248 -8.93 -35.96 -10.50
C GLU A 248 -9.03 -34.78 -11.48
N ALA A 249 -10.00 -34.84 -12.40
CA ALA A 249 -10.31 -33.70 -13.25
C ALA A 249 -10.84 -32.54 -12.40
N GLY A 250 -10.26 -31.36 -12.56
CA GLY A 250 -10.59 -30.19 -11.75
C GLY A 250 -9.71 -30.02 -10.51
N GLN A 251 -8.85 -30.98 -10.17
CA GLN A 251 -7.92 -30.86 -9.04
C GLN A 251 -6.78 -29.88 -9.37
N VAL A 252 -6.42 -29.03 -8.40
CA VAL A 252 -5.25 -28.14 -8.50
C VAL A 252 -3.98 -28.99 -8.46
N ILE A 253 -3.09 -28.78 -9.42
CA ILE A 253 -1.80 -29.49 -9.54
C ILE A 253 -0.59 -28.57 -9.33
N ALA A 254 -0.78 -27.26 -9.50
CA ALA A 254 0.21 -26.26 -9.14
C ALA A 254 -0.45 -25.00 -8.57
N ASP A 255 0.12 -24.50 -7.49
CA ASP A 255 -0.20 -23.20 -6.92
C ASP A 255 0.44 -22.07 -7.73
N GLY A 256 -0.16 -20.89 -7.68
CA GLY A 256 0.42 -19.67 -8.22
C GLY A 256 0.79 -18.65 -7.14
N PRO A 257 1.02 -17.37 -7.52
CA PRO A 257 1.21 -16.30 -6.55
C PRO A 257 0.02 -16.18 -5.60
N SER A 258 0.31 -16.05 -4.31
CA SER A 258 -0.70 -15.90 -3.25
C SER A 258 -1.73 -17.03 -3.19
N THR A 259 -1.34 -18.27 -3.51
CA THR A 259 -2.15 -19.47 -3.23
C THR A 259 -1.35 -20.51 -2.44
N SER A 260 -2.06 -21.37 -1.71
CA SER A 260 -1.48 -22.44 -0.90
C SER A 260 -2.43 -23.65 -0.92
N ASN A 261 -1.97 -24.77 -1.48
CA ASN A 261 -2.74 -26.00 -1.68
C ASN A 261 -4.09 -25.76 -2.37
N GLY A 262 -4.12 -24.88 -3.39
CA GLY A 262 -5.35 -24.54 -4.10
C GLY A 262 -6.26 -23.54 -3.41
N GLU A 263 -5.92 -23.06 -2.21
CA GLU A 263 -6.65 -21.98 -1.52
C GLU A 263 -5.98 -20.61 -1.72
N MET A 264 -6.78 -19.55 -1.75
CA MET A 264 -6.26 -18.19 -1.77
C MET A 264 -5.57 -17.84 -0.44
N ALA A 265 -4.32 -17.41 -0.53
CA ALA A 265 -3.40 -17.17 0.59
C ALA A 265 -2.68 -15.82 0.40
N LEU A 266 -3.38 -14.72 0.70
CA LEU A 266 -2.89 -13.36 0.47
C LEU A 266 -1.88 -12.89 1.52
N GLY A 267 -1.86 -13.51 2.70
CA GLY A 267 -1.04 -13.11 3.84
C GLY A 267 -0.48 -14.29 4.63
N LYS A 268 -0.29 -14.07 5.94
CA LYS A 268 0.24 -15.04 6.92
C LYS A 268 -0.58 -15.01 8.20
N ASN A 269 -0.43 -16.03 9.04
CA ASN A 269 -1.15 -16.14 10.31
C ASN A 269 -0.19 -15.97 11.53
N PRO A 270 0.39 -14.78 11.77
CA PRO A 270 1.25 -14.54 12.93
C PRO A 270 0.47 -14.64 14.24
N LEU A 271 1.16 -14.97 15.34
CA LEU A 271 0.57 -14.86 16.67
C LEU A 271 0.49 -13.39 17.07
N ILE A 272 -0.72 -12.87 17.26
CA ILE A 272 -1.00 -11.48 17.59
C ILE A 272 -1.43 -11.37 19.06
N ALA A 273 -1.05 -10.29 19.74
CA ALA A 273 -1.58 -9.88 21.04
C ALA A 273 -2.19 -8.48 20.99
N PHE A 274 -3.37 -8.31 21.59
CA PHE A 274 -4.01 -7.01 21.76
C PHE A 274 -3.64 -6.37 23.11
N MET A 275 -2.57 -5.59 23.12
CA MET A 275 -2.12 -4.85 24.31
C MET A 275 -1.37 -3.59 23.90
N THR A 276 -1.27 -2.60 24.79
CA THR A 276 -0.41 -1.43 24.55
C THR A 276 1.04 -1.77 24.88
N TRP A 277 1.97 -1.22 24.12
CA TRP A 277 3.40 -1.47 24.32
C TRP A 277 4.23 -0.19 24.19
N GLU A 278 4.51 0.47 25.33
CA GLU A 278 5.37 1.68 25.44
C GLU A 278 5.10 2.79 24.40
N GLY A 279 3.89 2.85 23.84
CA GLY A 279 3.52 3.77 22.76
C GLY A 279 4.06 3.40 21.36
N TYR A 280 4.78 2.28 21.19
CA TYR A 280 5.21 1.83 19.87
C TYR A 280 4.05 1.41 18.97
N ASN A 281 2.93 1.02 19.55
CA ASN A 281 1.68 0.77 18.83
C ASN A 281 0.66 1.89 19.06
N TYR A 282 1.10 3.13 19.24
CA TYR A 282 0.22 4.30 19.32
C TYR A 282 -0.56 4.50 18.00
N GLU A 283 -1.80 4.96 18.09
CA GLU A 283 -2.76 4.99 16.97
C GLU A 283 -2.88 3.61 16.29
N ASP A 284 -2.39 3.54 15.05
CA ASP A 284 -2.43 2.40 14.14
C ASP A 284 -1.06 1.78 13.91
N ALA A 285 -0.05 2.18 14.70
CA ALA A 285 1.28 1.60 14.56
C ALA A 285 1.29 0.10 14.91
N VAL A 286 2.05 -0.66 14.13
CA VAL A 286 2.20 -2.11 14.30
C VAL A 286 3.59 -2.41 14.83
N LEU A 287 3.65 -3.12 15.95
CA LEU A 287 4.90 -3.62 16.51
C LEU A 287 5.17 -5.03 15.99
N LEU A 288 6.38 -5.25 15.44
CA LEU A 288 6.78 -6.53 14.89
C LEU A 288 7.90 -7.20 15.70
N SER A 289 7.84 -8.52 15.83
CA SER A 289 8.97 -9.33 16.26
C SER A 289 10.04 -9.44 15.16
N GLU A 290 11.31 -9.36 15.55
CA GLU A 290 12.46 -9.63 14.69
C GLU A 290 12.42 -11.03 14.07
N ARG A 291 11.80 -12.01 14.76
CA ARG A 291 11.61 -13.37 14.26
C ARG A 291 10.97 -13.39 12.87
N LEU A 292 9.96 -12.54 12.63
CA LEU A 292 9.26 -12.46 11.34
C LEU A 292 10.18 -11.97 10.21
N VAL A 293 11.15 -11.12 10.54
CA VAL A 293 12.15 -10.61 9.60
C VAL A 293 13.24 -11.66 9.34
N GLN A 294 13.67 -12.37 10.38
CA GLN A 294 14.68 -13.43 10.30
C GLN A 294 14.17 -14.64 9.49
N GLU A 295 12.91 -15.05 9.71
CA GLU A 295 12.28 -16.17 9.02
C GLU A 295 11.75 -15.82 7.60
N ASP A 296 11.98 -14.59 7.14
CA ASP A 296 11.51 -14.05 5.85
C ASP A 296 9.97 -14.17 5.65
N VAL A 297 9.18 -14.08 6.72
CA VAL A 297 7.73 -14.36 6.71
C VAL A 297 6.97 -13.44 5.75
N TYR A 298 7.23 -12.13 5.81
CA TYR A 298 6.60 -11.09 4.98
C TYR A 298 7.53 -10.58 3.87
N THR A 299 8.37 -11.45 3.33
CA THR A 299 9.29 -11.08 2.25
C THR A 299 8.63 -11.27 0.89
N SER A 300 8.70 -10.24 0.04
CA SER A 300 8.16 -10.23 -1.33
C SER A 300 9.29 -10.14 -2.36
N VAL A 301 9.01 -10.60 -3.58
CA VAL A 301 9.94 -10.47 -4.73
C VAL A 301 9.31 -9.52 -5.74
N HIS A 302 10.05 -8.46 -6.06
CA HIS A 302 9.67 -7.45 -7.04
C HIS A 302 10.59 -7.58 -8.25
N ILE A 303 10.04 -7.49 -9.45
CA ILE A 303 10.77 -7.55 -10.71
C ILE A 303 10.55 -6.22 -11.41
N GLU A 304 11.58 -5.38 -11.37
CA GLU A 304 11.58 -4.10 -12.08
C GLU A 304 12.15 -4.26 -13.49
N GLU A 305 11.58 -3.50 -14.41
CA GLU A 305 11.99 -3.48 -15.81
C GLU A 305 12.59 -2.11 -16.13
N HIS A 306 13.85 -2.13 -16.57
CA HIS A 306 14.56 -0.94 -17.02
C HIS A 306 14.87 -1.07 -18.50
N GLU A 307 14.57 -0.03 -19.28
CA GLU A 307 14.75 -0.01 -20.73
C GLU A 307 15.75 1.07 -21.15
N ALA A 308 16.68 0.70 -22.03
CA ALA A 308 17.63 1.59 -22.67
C ALA A 308 17.48 1.52 -24.19
N GLU A 309 17.15 2.65 -24.80
CA GLU A 309 17.03 2.79 -26.25
C GLU A 309 18.24 3.50 -26.83
N ALA A 310 18.77 2.96 -27.94
CA ALA A 310 19.74 3.60 -28.80
C ALA A 310 19.03 4.27 -29.98
N ARG A 311 19.12 5.61 -30.04
CA ARG A 311 18.38 6.43 -31.00
C ARG A 311 19.30 7.06 -32.05
N ASP A 312 18.75 7.30 -33.23
CA ASP A 312 19.39 8.14 -34.23
C ASP A 312 19.20 9.61 -33.89
N THR A 313 20.28 10.29 -33.52
CA THR A 313 20.27 11.74 -33.29
C THR A 313 20.76 12.48 -34.54
N LYS A 314 20.52 13.80 -34.58
CA LYS A 314 21.03 14.65 -35.68
C LYS A 314 22.56 14.69 -35.76
N LEU A 315 23.25 14.47 -34.65
CA LEU A 315 24.71 14.49 -34.56
C LEU A 315 25.34 13.13 -34.89
N GLY A 316 24.53 12.07 -34.92
CA GLY A 316 24.97 10.70 -35.16
C GLY A 316 24.10 9.69 -34.39
N PRO A 317 24.24 8.40 -34.69
CA PRO A 317 23.58 7.34 -33.93
C PRO A 317 24.14 7.27 -32.50
N GLU A 318 23.27 7.02 -31.52
CA GLU A 318 23.71 6.55 -30.20
C GLU A 318 24.11 5.08 -30.29
N GLU A 319 25.17 4.71 -29.58
CA GLU A 319 25.71 3.35 -29.58
C GLU A 319 25.64 2.74 -28.18
N ILE A 320 25.24 1.47 -28.10
CA ILE A 320 25.33 0.66 -26.89
C ILE A 320 26.66 -0.07 -26.94
N THR A 321 27.56 0.25 -26.03
CA THR A 321 28.95 -0.23 -26.01
C THR A 321 29.51 -0.25 -24.59
N ARG A 322 30.51 -1.11 -24.36
CA ARG A 322 31.28 -1.17 -23.12
C ARG A 322 32.23 0.01 -22.95
N ASP A 323 32.64 0.66 -24.05
CA ASP A 323 33.61 1.78 -24.02
C ASP A 323 32.93 3.10 -23.59
N VAL A 324 32.67 3.23 -22.30
CA VAL A 324 32.00 4.40 -21.72
C VAL A 324 33.02 5.41 -21.19
N PRO A 325 32.96 6.68 -21.61
CA PRO A 325 33.96 7.67 -21.22
C PRO A 325 33.84 8.05 -19.74
N GLY A 326 34.96 7.96 -19.00
CA GLY A 326 35.09 8.50 -17.64
C GLY A 326 34.66 7.53 -16.54
N VAL A 327 34.44 6.28 -16.91
CA VAL A 327 34.10 5.18 -16.02
C VAL A 327 35.34 4.33 -15.77
N GLY A 328 35.60 3.96 -14.51
CA GLY A 328 36.72 3.07 -14.15
C GLY A 328 36.45 1.61 -14.51
N GLU A 329 37.50 0.78 -14.60
CA GLU A 329 37.36 -0.64 -14.95
C GLU A 329 36.45 -1.43 -13.98
N ASP A 330 36.42 -1.04 -12.70
CA ASP A 330 35.58 -1.68 -11.69
C ASP A 330 34.08 -1.59 -12.02
N ALA A 331 33.62 -0.46 -12.54
CA ALA A 331 32.22 -0.26 -12.91
C ALA A 331 31.86 -0.93 -14.26
N LEU A 332 32.86 -1.30 -15.07
CA LEU A 332 32.68 -2.04 -16.33
C LEU A 332 32.83 -3.56 -16.15
N LYS A 333 33.13 -4.04 -14.94
CA LYS A 333 33.45 -5.44 -14.66
C LYS A 333 32.31 -6.39 -15.02
N ASP A 334 31.08 -6.02 -14.71
CA ASP A 334 29.90 -6.87 -14.91
C ASP A 334 29.24 -6.68 -16.29
N LEU A 335 29.75 -5.75 -17.11
CA LEU A 335 29.31 -5.58 -18.50
C LEU A 335 29.98 -6.60 -19.43
N ASP A 336 29.22 -7.08 -20.40
CA ASP A 336 29.70 -7.92 -21.49
C ASP A 336 30.45 -7.09 -22.56
N GLU A 337 30.88 -7.74 -23.64
CA GLU A 337 31.57 -7.08 -24.77
C GLU A 337 30.67 -6.06 -25.50
N ASN A 338 29.35 -6.22 -25.42
CA ASN A 338 28.36 -5.33 -26.02
C ASN A 338 27.95 -4.17 -25.10
N GLY A 339 28.49 -4.09 -23.88
CA GLY A 339 28.11 -3.08 -22.89
C GLY A 339 26.79 -3.37 -22.17
N ILE A 340 26.33 -4.62 -22.14
CA ILE A 340 25.12 -5.07 -21.43
C ILE A 340 25.53 -5.86 -20.20
N ILE A 341 24.87 -5.62 -19.07
CA ILE A 341 25.16 -6.35 -17.84
C ILE A 341 24.87 -7.85 -17.95
N ARG A 342 25.73 -8.66 -17.32
CA ARG A 342 25.55 -10.13 -17.29
C ARG A 342 24.38 -10.55 -16.40
N ILE A 343 23.67 -11.59 -16.83
CA ILE A 343 22.62 -12.24 -16.04
C ILE A 343 23.24 -12.88 -14.78
N GLY A 344 22.59 -12.70 -13.64
CA GLY A 344 23.06 -13.15 -12.32
C GLY A 344 24.03 -12.20 -11.62
N ALA A 345 24.33 -11.02 -12.18
CA ALA A 345 25.06 -9.99 -11.46
C ALA A 345 24.22 -9.40 -10.32
N GLU A 346 24.84 -9.18 -9.16
CA GLU A 346 24.28 -8.39 -8.07
C GLU A 346 24.60 -6.92 -8.32
N VAL A 347 23.56 -6.08 -8.35
CA VAL A 347 23.69 -4.66 -8.65
C VAL A 347 23.17 -3.79 -7.51
N ARG A 348 23.76 -2.61 -7.40
CA ARG A 348 23.36 -1.55 -6.47
C ARG A 348 23.17 -0.23 -7.22
N ALA A 349 22.53 0.72 -6.56
CA ALA A 349 22.36 2.08 -7.06
C ALA A 349 23.67 2.66 -7.63
N GLY A 350 23.61 3.14 -8.87
CA GLY A 350 24.75 3.73 -9.59
C GLY A 350 25.51 2.77 -10.50
N ASP A 351 25.34 1.46 -10.37
CA ASP A 351 25.95 0.48 -11.28
C ASP A 351 25.38 0.61 -12.70
N ILE A 352 26.21 0.36 -13.71
CA ILE A 352 25.83 0.48 -15.11
C ILE A 352 25.13 -0.80 -15.56
N LEU A 353 23.88 -0.67 -16.02
CA LEU A 353 23.09 -1.76 -16.59
C LEU A 353 23.33 -1.90 -18.09
N VAL A 354 23.34 -0.77 -18.80
CA VAL A 354 23.63 -0.69 -20.24
C VAL A 354 24.55 0.50 -20.49
N GLY A 355 25.76 0.22 -20.95
CA GLY A 355 26.69 1.22 -21.44
C GLY A 355 26.14 1.86 -22.71
N LYS A 356 25.87 3.17 -22.66
CA LYS A 356 25.35 3.93 -23.80
C LYS A 356 26.13 5.22 -23.97
N VAL A 357 26.50 5.50 -25.22
CA VAL A 357 27.22 6.71 -25.59
C VAL A 357 26.43 7.50 -26.63
N THR A 358 26.33 8.80 -26.41
CA THR A 358 25.67 9.74 -27.33
C THR A 358 26.72 10.67 -27.94
N PRO A 359 26.76 10.85 -29.27
CA PRO A 359 27.66 11.80 -29.92
C PRO A 359 27.37 13.23 -29.43
N LYS A 360 28.42 13.94 -29.01
CA LYS A 360 28.35 15.31 -28.50
C LYS A 360 28.93 16.26 -29.55
N GLY A 361 28.22 17.35 -29.80
CA GLY A 361 28.76 18.46 -30.60
C GLY A 361 29.94 19.14 -29.90
N GLU A 362 30.83 19.73 -30.68
CA GLU A 362 31.97 20.48 -30.14
C GLU A 362 31.47 21.75 -29.44
N THR A 363 31.59 21.80 -28.11
CA THR A 363 31.25 22.96 -27.30
C THR A 363 32.49 23.85 -27.13
N GLU A 364 32.35 25.16 -27.27
CA GLU A 364 33.41 26.11 -26.92
C GLU A 364 33.70 26.00 -25.42
N LEU A 365 34.91 25.56 -25.08
CA LEU A 365 35.39 25.42 -23.71
C LEU A 365 35.81 26.79 -23.16
N THR A 366 35.62 27.01 -21.86
CA THR A 366 36.12 28.23 -21.20
C THR A 366 37.65 28.29 -21.22
N ALA A 367 38.23 29.46 -20.95
CA ALA A 367 39.69 29.62 -20.94
C ALA A 367 40.37 28.68 -19.92
N GLU A 368 39.73 28.45 -18.78
CA GLU A 368 40.18 27.55 -17.71
C GLU A 368 40.13 26.08 -18.15
N GLU A 369 39.02 25.64 -18.74
CA GLU A 369 38.89 24.28 -19.27
C GLU A 369 39.88 24.01 -20.41
N ARG A 370 40.11 25.01 -21.28
CA ARG A 370 41.13 24.95 -22.33
C ARG A 370 42.53 24.81 -21.75
N LEU A 371 42.84 25.55 -20.67
CA LEU A 371 44.13 25.47 -19.98
C LEU A 371 44.31 24.10 -19.31
N LEU A 372 43.32 23.62 -18.56
CA LEU A 372 43.34 22.30 -17.93
C LEU A 372 43.58 21.20 -18.96
N ARG A 373 42.87 21.26 -20.07
CA ARG A 373 43.03 20.32 -21.18
C ARG A 373 44.42 20.37 -21.80
N ALA A 374 45.00 21.56 -21.92
CA ALA A 374 46.38 21.74 -22.41
C ALA A 374 47.44 21.19 -21.43
N ILE A 375 47.20 21.30 -20.12
CA ILE A 375 48.09 20.80 -19.07
C ILE A 375 48.06 19.27 -18.98
N PHE A 376 46.85 18.68 -18.93
CA PHE A 376 46.68 17.23 -18.75
C PHE A 376 46.71 16.44 -20.06
N GLY A 377 46.70 17.12 -21.21
CA GLY A 377 46.72 16.47 -22.52
C GLY A 377 45.47 15.64 -22.82
N GLU A 378 44.37 15.86 -22.09
CA GLU A 378 43.12 15.15 -22.30
C GLU A 378 42.53 15.52 -23.66
N LYS A 379 42.30 14.53 -24.53
CA LYS A 379 41.59 14.75 -25.78
C LYS A 379 40.11 15.00 -25.47
N ALA A 380 39.48 15.93 -26.18
CA ALA A 380 38.02 16.05 -26.16
C ALA A 380 37.48 14.72 -26.65
N ARG A 381 36.62 14.15 -25.83
CA ARG A 381 35.86 12.97 -26.22
C ARG A 381 34.67 13.45 -27.02
N GLU A 382 34.50 12.87 -28.21
CA GLU A 382 33.39 13.18 -29.14
C GLU A 382 32.05 12.61 -28.64
N VAL A 383 32.07 11.84 -27.54
CA VAL A 383 30.92 11.13 -27.00
C VAL A 383 30.70 11.46 -25.52
N ARG A 384 29.44 11.44 -25.11
CA ARG A 384 28.98 11.63 -23.72
C ARG A 384 28.38 10.32 -23.18
N ASP A 385 28.64 10.00 -21.92
CA ASP A 385 27.97 8.93 -21.18
C ASP A 385 26.47 9.25 -21.01
N THR A 386 25.62 8.41 -21.59
CA THR A 386 24.16 8.39 -21.41
C THR A 386 23.67 7.01 -21.01
N SER A 387 24.57 6.24 -20.37
CA SER A 387 24.33 4.87 -19.92
C SER A 387 23.15 4.77 -18.96
N LEU A 388 22.43 3.66 -19.05
CA LEU A 388 21.41 3.30 -18.09
C LEU A 388 22.09 2.81 -16.81
N LYS A 389 21.82 3.47 -15.70
CA LYS A 389 22.32 3.14 -14.36
C LYS A 389 21.17 2.69 -13.47
N VAL A 390 21.47 1.83 -12.50
CA VAL A 390 20.49 1.44 -11.49
C VAL A 390 20.03 2.70 -10.73
N PRO A 391 18.71 2.95 -10.61
CA PRO A 391 18.19 4.08 -9.86
C PRO A 391 18.66 4.10 -8.40
N HIS A 392 18.62 5.28 -7.79
CA HIS A 392 18.97 5.45 -6.39
C HIS A 392 17.99 4.67 -5.50
N GLY A 393 18.53 3.91 -4.54
CA GLY A 393 17.75 3.08 -3.62
C GLY A 393 17.35 1.71 -4.16
N GLU A 394 17.54 1.44 -5.45
CA GLU A 394 17.31 0.11 -6.01
C GLU A 394 18.55 -0.78 -5.88
N TYR A 395 18.29 -2.06 -5.65
CA TYR A 395 19.30 -3.12 -5.60
C TYR A 395 18.65 -4.45 -5.95
N GLY A 396 19.43 -5.39 -6.46
CA GLY A 396 18.89 -6.71 -6.77
C GLY A 396 19.81 -7.54 -7.64
N ILE A 397 19.24 -8.60 -8.22
CA ILE A 397 19.93 -9.52 -9.10
C ILE A 397 19.35 -9.39 -10.51
N ILE A 398 20.22 -9.33 -11.51
CA ILE A 398 19.80 -9.37 -12.91
C ILE A 398 19.24 -10.76 -13.23
N VAL A 399 17.95 -10.85 -13.53
CA VAL A 399 17.27 -12.12 -13.87
C VAL A 399 17.33 -12.40 -15.36
N ASP A 400 17.10 -11.37 -16.16
CA ASP A 400 17.01 -11.51 -17.61
C ASP A 400 17.40 -10.19 -18.31
N ALA A 401 17.95 -10.30 -19.50
CA ALA A 401 18.34 -9.19 -20.37
C ALA A 401 17.91 -9.49 -21.80
N LYS A 402 16.93 -8.74 -22.31
CA LYS A 402 16.38 -8.91 -23.66
C LYS A 402 16.87 -7.80 -24.57
N VAL A 403 17.35 -8.19 -25.74
CA VAL A 403 17.84 -7.27 -26.77
C VAL A 403 16.90 -7.34 -27.96
N PHE A 404 16.28 -6.20 -28.27
CA PHE A 404 15.42 -6.02 -29.43
C PHE A 404 16.17 -5.23 -30.49
N THR A 405 16.17 -5.73 -31.71
CA THR A 405 16.86 -5.08 -32.84
C THR A 405 15.94 -4.99 -34.03
N ARG A 406 16.06 -3.89 -34.78
CA ARG A 406 15.29 -3.69 -36.01
C ARG A 406 15.60 -4.76 -37.06
N GLU A 407 16.83 -5.27 -37.09
CA GLU A 407 17.26 -6.32 -38.01
C GLU A 407 16.57 -7.66 -37.76
N ASN A 408 16.24 -7.98 -36.50
CA ASN A 408 15.53 -9.20 -36.13
C ASN A 408 14.02 -9.13 -36.45
N GLY A 409 13.53 -8.02 -37.00
CA GLY A 409 12.11 -7.83 -37.32
C GLY A 409 11.24 -7.43 -36.14
N ASP A 410 11.84 -6.98 -35.03
CA ASP A 410 11.11 -6.45 -33.88
C ASP A 410 10.53 -5.06 -34.20
N GLU A 411 9.27 -4.81 -33.82
CA GLU A 411 8.63 -3.50 -33.97
C GLU A 411 9.21 -2.50 -32.94
N LEU A 412 10.15 -1.67 -33.39
CA LEU A 412 10.73 -0.59 -32.60
C LEU A 412 10.15 0.78 -33.00
N PRO A 413 10.05 1.75 -32.07
CA PRO A 413 9.64 3.11 -32.38
C PRO A 413 10.50 3.74 -33.49
N PRO A 414 9.94 4.68 -34.29
CA PRO A 414 10.70 5.35 -35.33
C PRO A 414 11.92 6.09 -34.73
N GLY A 415 13.10 5.86 -35.31
CA GLY A 415 14.37 6.43 -34.83
C GLY A 415 15.08 5.62 -33.73
N VAL A 416 14.51 4.51 -33.27
CA VAL A 416 15.18 3.56 -32.36
C VAL A 416 15.77 2.39 -33.16
N ASN A 417 17.07 2.18 -33.04
CA ASN A 417 17.79 1.11 -33.74
C ASN A 417 17.86 -0.17 -32.92
N LYS A 418 18.12 -0.02 -31.63
CA LYS A 418 18.28 -1.10 -30.65
C LYS A 418 17.62 -0.70 -29.33
N SER A 419 16.86 -1.61 -28.74
CA SER A 419 16.34 -1.48 -27.38
C SER A 419 16.85 -2.64 -26.53
N VAL A 420 17.31 -2.34 -25.33
CA VAL A 420 17.75 -3.34 -24.35
C VAL A 420 16.88 -3.20 -23.11
N ARG A 421 16.21 -4.29 -22.73
CA ARG A 421 15.38 -4.37 -21.52
C ARG A 421 16.05 -5.27 -20.50
N ILE A 422 16.19 -4.78 -19.29
CA ILE A 422 16.84 -5.49 -18.18
C ILE A 422 15.84 -5.67 -17.06
N TYR A 423 15.77 -6.90 -16.56
CA TYR A 423 14.90 -7.28 -15.46
C TYR A 423 15.72 -7.46 -14.18
N ILE A 424 15.43 -6.64 -13.17
CA ILE A 424 16.07 -6.69 -11.86
C ILE A 424 15.09 -7.30 -10.87
N ALA A 425 15.43 -8.44 -10.27
CA ALA A 425 14.69 -8.98 -9.15
C ALA A 425 15.23 -8.44 -7.82
N GLN A 426 14.33 -7.84 -7.05
CA GLN A 426 14.59 -7.29 -5.73
C GLN A 426 13.84 -8.14 -4.69
N LYS A 427 14.57 -8.66 -3.70
CA LYS A 427 13.97 -9.33 -2.55
C LYS A 427 13.74 -8.28 -1.46
N ARG A 428 12.48 -7.89 -1.26
CA ARG A 428 12.10 -6.84 -0.29
C ARG A 428 11.56 -7.47 0.99
N LYS A 429 12.35 -7.37 2.05
CA LYS A 429 11.93 -7.77 3.40
C LYS A 429 10.89 -6.79 3.95
N ILE A 430 10.28 -7.12 5.08
CA ILE A 430 9.44 -6.17 5.82
C ILE A 430 10.35 -5.21 6.59
N SER A 431 10.05 -3.92 6.54
CA SER A 431 10.81 -2.86 7.20
C SER A 431 9.92 -1.87 7.94
N VAL A 432 10.51 -1.08 8.84
CA VAL A 432 9.84 0.03 9.51
C VAL A 432 9.33 1.03 8.45
N GLY A 433 8.06 1.42 8.56
CA GLY A 433 7.35 2.25 7.60
C GLY A 433 6.56 1.49 6.53
N ASP A 434 6.74 0.16 6.41
CA ASP A 434 5.88 -0.64 5.53
C ASP A 434 4.46 -0.72 6.08
N LYS A 435 3.49 -0.73 5.17
CA LYS A 435 2.08 -0.81 5.53
C LYS A 435 1.59 -2.25 5.56
N MET A 436 0.93 -2.61 6.65
CA MET A 436 0.26 -3.89 6.82
C MET A 436 -1.22 -3.69 7.17
N ALA A 437 -2.02 -4.73 6.95
CA ALA A 437 -3.44 -4.69 7.25
C ALA A 437 -3.99 -6.09 7.55
N GLY A 438 -5.09 -6.16 8.30
CA GLY A 438 -5.94 -7.34 8.38
C GLY A 438 -7.12 -7.25 7.40
N ARG A 439 -7.95 -8.30 7.37
CA ARG A 439 -9.14 -8.35 6.51
C ARG A 439 -10.30 -7.47 6.99
N HIS A 440 -10.28 -7.09 8.26
CA HIS A 440 -11.34 -6.32 8.94
C HIS A 440 -11.16 -4.79 8.86
N GLY A 441 -10.43 -4.30 7.86
CA GLY A 441 -10.17 -2.86 7.67
C GLY A 441 -9.28 -2.22 8.75
N ASN A 442 -8.60 -3.03 9.55
CA ASN A 442 -7.52 -2.62 10.44
C ASN A 442 -6.22 -2.50 9.62
N LYS A 443 -5.69 -1.28 9.53
CA LYS A 443 -4.45 -0.95 8.82
C LYS A 443 -3.45 -0.36 9.80
N GLY A 444 -2.18 -0.54 9.52
CA GLY A 444 -1.13 0.04 10.32
C GLY A 444 0.23 0.02 9.66
N ASP A 445 1.05 1.00 10.01
CA ASP A 445 2.43 1.08 9.55
C ASP A 445 3.34 0.45 10.60
N VAL A 446 4.34 -0.31 10.15
CA VAL A 446 5.32 -0.92 11.05
C VAL A 446 6.14 0.19 11.71
N SER A 447 6.02 0.38 13.03
CA SER A 447 6.73 1.43 13.75
C SER A 447 8.09 0.99 14.26
N ARG A 448 8.19 -0.25 14.74
CA ARG A 448 9.42 -0.81 15.29
C ARG A 448 9.44 -2.33 15.12
N VAL A 449 10.64 -2.84 14.86
CA VAL A 449 10.96 -4.26 14.96
C VAL A 449 11.69 -4.47 16.27
N LEU A 450 11.13 -5.27 17.17
CA LEU A 450 11.72 -5.60 18.47
C LEU A 450 12.47 -6.93 18.44
N PRO A 451 13.60 -7.05 19.16
CA PRO A 451 14.24 -8.33 19.41
C PRO A 451 13.28 -9.33 20.04
N ILE A 452 13.53 -10.62 19.81
CA ILE A 452 12.64 -11.71 20.23
C ILE A 452 12.53 -11.78 21.76
N GLU A 453 13.64 -11.53 22.45
CA GLU A 453 13.75 -11.50 23.91
C GLU A 453 12.95 -10.37 24.57
N ASP A 454 12.70 -9.27 23.84
CA ASP A 454 11.93 -8.12 24.34
C ASP A 454 10.42 -8.31 24.17
N MET A 455 10.00 -9.24 23.31
CA MET A 455 8.59 -9.44 23.01
C MET A 455 7.86 -10.07 24.20
N PRO A 456 6.57 -9.71 24.42
CA PRO A 456 5.70 -10.47 25.30
C PRO A 456 5.70 -11.94 24.91
N TYR A 457 5.73 -12.83 25.91
CA TYR A 457 5.73 -14.26 25.67
C TYR A 457 4.70 -15.00 26.53
N LEU A 458 4.27 -16.15 25.99
CA LEU A 458 3.32 -17.06 26.61
C LEU A 458 3.94 -17.82 27.79
N PRO A 459 3.14 -18.40 28.70
CA PRO A 459 3.67 -19.18 29.84
C PRO A 459 4.61 -20.33 29.47
N ASN A 460 4.49 -20.87 28.25
CA ASN A 460 5.37 -21.92 27.72
C ASN A 460 6.68 -21.39 27.11
N GLY A 461 6.92 -20.08 27.14
CA GLY A 461 8.12 -19.43 26.60
C GLY A 461 8.01 -18.96 25.15
N ARG A 462 6.89 -19.22 24.45
CA ARG A 462 6.72 -18.81 23.06
C ARG A 462 6.42 -17.30 22.97
N PRO A 463 7.23 -16.51 22.23
CA PRO A 463 6.99 -15.08 22.04
C PRO A 463 5.81 -14.82 21.09
N VAL A 464 5.17 -13.69 21.28
CA VAL A 464 4.18 -13.13 20.34
C VAL A 464 4.91 -12.57 19.12
N ASP A 465 4.28 -12.66 17.93
CA ASP A 465 4.87 -12.20 16.67
C ASP A 465 4.52 -10.73 16.36
N ILE A 466 3.30 -10.30 16.67
CA ILE A 466 2.80 -8.93 16.43
C ILE A 466 2.04 -8.42 17.65
N VAL A 467 2.23 -7.14 18.01
CA VAL A 467 1.40 -6.48 19.04
C VAL A 467 0.57 -5.37 18.41
N LEU A 468 -0.74 -5.44 18.59
CA LEU A 468 -1.71 -4.46 18.08
C LEU A 468 -2.39 -3.70 19.21
N ASN A 469 -2.79 -2.47 18.93
CA ASN A 469 -3.44 -1.62 19.91
C ASN A 469 -4.92 -2.02 20.10
N PRO A 470 -5.37 -2.37 21.31
CA PRO A 470 -6.77 -2.71 21.56
C PRO A 470 -7.72 -1.52 21.40
N LEU A 471 -7.25 -0.28 21.57
CA LEU A 471 -8.11 0.92 21.51
C LEU A 471 -8.67 1.20 20.11
N GLY A 472 -8.03 0.65 19.08
CA GLY A 472 -8.49 0.77 17.70
C GLY A 472 -9.75 -0.03 17.39
N VAL A 473 -10.11 -1.03 18.20
CA VAL A 473 -11.25 -1.92 17.92
C VAL A 473 -12.59 -1.25 18.26
N PRO A 474 -12.83 -0.72 19.48
CA PRO A 474 -14.15 -0.20 19.85
C PRO A 474 -14.55 1.04 19.06
N SER A 475 -13.60 1.94 18.79
CA SER A 475 -13.85 3.18 18.04
C SER A 475 -14.20 2.95 16.57
N ARG A 476 -13.80 1.79 16.02
CA ARG A 476 -13.98 1.43 14.62
C ARG A 476 -15.07 0.40 14.39
N MET A 477 -15.58 -0.21 15.46
CA MET A 477 -16.64 -1.20 15.43
C MET A 477 -16.37 -2.35 14.44
N ASN A 478 -15.12 -2.82 14.39
CA ASN A 478 -14.71 -4.01 13.64
C ASN A 478 -14.40 -5.16 14.58
N ILE A 479 -15.45 -5.67 15.22
CA ILE A 479 -15.39 -6.69 16.27
C ILE A 479 -15.04 -8.06 15.67
N GLY A 480 -15.32 -8.28 14.38
CA GLY A 480 -15.01 -9.51 13.67
C GLY A 480 -13.53 -9.92 13.80
N GLN A 481 -12.61 -8.95 13.89
CA GLN A 481 -11.18 -9.21 14.07
C GLN A 481 -10.85 -9.87 15.42
N VAL A 482 -11.64 -9.61 16.47
CA VAL A 482 -11.47 -10.22 17.80
C VAL A 482 -12.01 -11.64 17.79
N LEU A 483 -13.15 -11.86 17.13
CA LEU A 483 -13.74 -13.19 16.93
C LEU A 483 -12.80 -14.08 16.09
N GLU A 484 -12.20 -13.52 15.03
CA GLU A 484 -11.16 -14.21 14.24
C GLU A 484 -9.98 -14.62 15.12
N ILE A 485 -9.48 -13.73 15.98
CA ILE A 485 -8.37 -14.05 16.90
C ILE A 485 -8.73 -15.18 17.88
N HIS A 486 -9.93 -15.15 18.46
CA HIS A 486 -10.35 -16.18 19.41
C HIS A 486 -10.52 -17.54 18.73
N LEU A 487 -11.25 -17.60 17.62
CA LEU A 487 -11.47 -18.85 16.90
C LEU A 487 -10.16 -19.41 16.31
N SER A 488 -9.28 -18.53 15.83
CA SER A 488 -7.97 -18.94 15.31
C SER A 488 -7.01 -19.47 16.38
N LEU A 489 -7.11 -18.99 17.62
CA LEU A 489 -6.37 -19.55 18.76
C LEU A 489 -6.80 -21.00 18.99
N ALA A 490 -8.11 -21.27 19.03
CA ALA A 490 -8.65 -22.62 19.18
C ALA A 490 -8.23 -23.51 17.99
N ALA A 491 -8.40 -23.03 16.76
CA ALA A 491 -8.05 -23.74 15.53
C ALA A 491 -6.56 -24.12 15.48
N LYS A 492 -5.65 -23.17 15.76
CA LYS A 492 -4.20 -23.45 15.83
C LYS A 492 -3.79 -24.27 17.05
N ALA A 493 -4.60 -24.37 18.10
CA ALA A 493 -4.34 -25.29 19.22
C ALA A 493 -4.73 -26.73 18.86
N LEU A 494 -5.88 -26.90 18.20
CA LEU A 494 -6.41 -28.19 17.76
C LEU A 494 -5.67 -28.74 16.52
N GLY A 495 -5.14 -27.86 15.66
CA GLY A 495 -4.31 -28.22 14.52
C GLY A 495 -5.06 -28.38 13.20
N PHE A 496 -6.26 -27.80 13.05
CA PHE A 496 -6.99 -27.74 11.79
C PHE A 496 -7.47 -26.32 11.48
N ASN A 497 -7.78 -26.05 10.21
CA ASN A 497 -8.32 -24.76 9.76
C ASN A 497 -9.86 -24.81 9.79
N ILE A 498 -10.51 -23.66 10.02
CA ILE A 498 -11.96 -23.53 10.13
C ILE A 498 -12.48 -22.57 9.07
N ALA A 499 -13.60 -22.90 8.44
CA ALA A 499 -14.32 -21.98 7.56
C ALA A 499 -15.55 -21.44 8.27
N THR A 500 -15.69 -20.12 8.33
CA THR A 500 -16.86 -19.41 8.86
C THR A 500 -17.44 -18.52 7.75
N PRO A 501 -18.39 -19.06 6.96
CA PRO A 501 -19.14 -18.30 5.97
C PRO A 501 -19.77 -17.01 6.51
N VAL A 502 -19.89 -15.99 5.65
CA VAL A 502 -20.60 -14.75 5.96
C VAL A 502 -22.09 -15.05 6.26
N PHE A 503 -22.58 -14.56 7.42
CA PHE A 503 -23.96 -14.76 7.91
C PHE A 503 -24.41 -16.22 8.12
N ASP A 504 -23.49 -17.17 8.06
CA ASP A 504 -23.74 -18.62 8.25
C ASP A 504 -22.48 -19.23 8.90
N GLY A 505 -21.98 -18.51 9.90
CA GLY A 505 -20.69 -18.73 10.56
C GLY A 505 -20.84 -19.20 12.00
N ALA A 506 -19.70 -19.32 12.70
CA ALA A 506 -19.69 -19.67 14.11
C ALA A 506 -20.21 -18.53 14.99
N ASP A 507 -21.04 -18.84 15.98
CA ASP A 507 -21.52 -17.87 16.96
C ASP A 507 -20.52 -17.67 18.11
N GLU A 508 -20.75 -16.67 18.96
CA GLU A 508 -19.89 -16.40 20.13
C GLU A 508 -19.79 -17.62 21.07
N ASP A 509 -20.90 -18.33 21.28
CA ASP A 509 -20.95 -19.52 22.13
C ASP A 509 -20.14 -20.67 21.52
N ASP A 510 -20.20 -20.87 20.20
CA ASP A 510 -19.39 -21.88 19.49
C ASP A 510 -17.89 -21.59 19.63
N ILE A 511 -17.49 -20.31 19.55
CA ILE A 511 -16.11 -19.89 19.75
C ILE A 511 -15.66 -20.18 21.19
N MET A 512 -16.51 -19.90 22.17
CA MET A 512 -16.21 -20.16 23.58
C MET A 512 -16.07 -21.66 23.86
N ASP A 513 -16.96 -22.49 23.33
CA ASP A 513 -16.94 -23.93 23.54
C ASP A 513 -15.76 -24.59 22.81
N THR A 514 -15.39 -24.10 21.62
CA THR A 514 -14.17 -24.54 20.92
C THR A 514 -12.88 -24.12 21.63
N LEU A 515 -12.86 -22.97 22.31
CA LEU A 515 -11.74 -22.57 23.17
C LEU A 515 -11.58 -23.48 24.38
N ASP A 516 -12.69 -23.85 25.04
CA ASP A 516 -12.69 -24.79 26.16
C ASP A 516 -12.19 -26.18 25.70
N LEU A 517 -12.68 -26.66 24.55
CA LEU A 517 -12.21 -27.90 23.91
C LEU A 517 -10.69 -27.85 23.62
N ALA A 518 -10.21 -26.73 23.06
CA ALA A 518 -8.79 -26.54 22.75
C ALA A 518 -7.91 -26.52 24.01
N ASN A 519 -8.38 -25.86 25.08
CA ASN A 519 -7.70 -25.85 26.36
C ASN A 519 -7.56 -27.27 26.94
N ASP A 520 -8.66 -28.02 26.94
CA ASP A 520 -8.70 -29.39 27.45
C ASP A 520 -7.82 -30.31 26.62
N TYR A 521 -7.85 -30.18 25.29
CA TYR A 521 -7.01 -30.97 24.38
C TYR A 521 -5.52 -30.76 24.66
N VAL A 522 -5.09 -29.52 24.89
CA VAL A 522 -3.68 -29.18 25.05
C VAL A 522 -3.17 -29.46 26.47
N ASN A 523 -3.99 -29.23 27.50
CA ASN A 523 -3.54 -29.24 28.90
C ASN A 523 -3.94 -30.50 29.69
N LEU A 524 -5.02 -31.20 29.33
CA LEU A 524 -5.40 -32.46 29.99
C LEU A 524 -4.71 -33.66 29.35
N PRO A 525 -4.43 -34.75 30.08
CA PRO A 525 -4.00 -36.01 29.47
C PRO A 525 -5.03 -36.53 28.46
N PHE A 526 -4.59 -37.03 27.29
CA PHE A 526 -5.49 -37.46 26.22
C PHE A 526 -6.23 -38.75 26.60
N ASP A 527 -5.48 -39.77 27.03
CA ASP A 527 -5.99 -41.10 27.40
C ASP A 527 -5.63 -41.47 28.85
N ALA A 528 -6.32 -42.48 29.39
CA ALA A 528 -6.00 -43.08 30.70
C ALA A 528 -4.57 -43.66 30.80
N LYS A 529 -3.88 -43.90 29.68
CA LYS A 529 -2.47 -44.29 29.64
C LYS A 529 -1.57 -43.08 29.93
N GLU A 530 -1.80 -41.97 29.24
CA GLU A 530 -1.05 -40.72 29.41
C GLU A 530 -1.28 -40.14 30.81
N ALA A 531 -2.51 -40.24 31.34
CA ALA A 531 -2.83 -39.81 32.71
C ALA A 531 -2.01 -40.56 33.78
N LYS A 532 -1.77 -41.87 33.57
CA LYS A 532 -0.92 -42.68 34.46
C LYS A 532 0.55 -42.29 34.38
N GLU A 533 1.03 -41.91 33.19
CA GLU A 533 2.41 -41.44 32.97
C GLU A 533 2.64 -40.03 33.54
N ALA A 534 1.67 -39.13 33.38
CA ALA A 534 1.69 -37.76 33.91
C ALA A 534 1.52 -37.68 35.45
N LYS A 535 1.24 -38.82 36.12
CA LYS A 535 0.91 -38.90 37.57
C LYS A 535 -0.21 -37.95 37.99
N ASP A 536 -1.15 -37.71 37.08
CA ASP A 536 -2.23 -36.77 37.34
C ASP A 536 -3.28 -37.41 38.25
N LYS A 537 -3.73 -36.67 39.28
CA LYS A 537 -4.62 -37.19 40.32
C LYS A 537 -6.10 -36.85 40.08
N SER A 538 -6.38 -36.04 39.07
CA SER A 538 -7.72 -35.56 38.70
C SER A 538 -8.61 -36.69 38.14
N GLY A 539 -8.02 -37.66 37.44
CA GLY A 539 -8.75 -38.77 36.80
C GLY A 539 -9.60 -38.35 35.60
N ILE A 540 -9.55 -37.08 35.19
CA ILE A 540 -10.27 -36.51 34.05
C ILE A 540 -9.34 -36.53 32.84
N THR A 541 -9.81 -37.09 31.73
CA THR A 541 -9.07 -37.18 30.46
C THR A 541 -9.84 -36.49 29.36
N PHE A 542 -9.15 -36.03 28.32
CA PHE A 542 -9.80 -35.45 27.14
C PHE A 542 -10.82 -36.42 26.54
N GLU A 543 -10.45 -37.71 26.40
CA GLU A 543 -11.33 -38.76 25.90
C GLU A 543 -12.61 -38.90 26.73
N SER A 544 -12.54 -38.78 28.06
CA SER A 544 -13.72 -38.94 28.92
C SER A 544 -14.71 -37.78 28.84
N LEU A 545 -14.25 -36.57 28.47
CA LEU A 545 -15.10 -35.37 28.41
C LEU A 545 -15.73 -35.22 27.03
N HIS A 546 -14.92 -35.31 25.97
CA HIS A 546 -15.29 -34.81 24.64
C HIS A 546 -15.60 -35.91 23.62
N LYS A 547 -15.30 -37.19 23.89
CA LYS A 547 -15.49 -38.27 22.92
C LYS A 547 -16.95 -38.49 22.49
N ALA A 548 -17.91 -38.22 23.38
CA ALA A 548 -19.33 -38.39 23.08
C ALA A 548 -19.91 -37.20 22.28
N GLU A 549 -19.26 -36.05 22.33
CA GLU A 549 -19.69 -34.79 21.72
C GLU A 549 -19.05 -34.61 20.33
N LEU A 550 -17.79 -35.00 20.18
CA LEU A 550 -17.05 -34.88 18.93
C LEU A 550 -17.53 -35.84 17.86
N LEU A 551 -17.53 -35.36 16.62
CA LEU A 551 -17.67 -36.21 15.44
C LEU A 551 -16.53 -37.25 15.39
N PRO A 552 -16.80 -38.49 14.92
CA PRO A 552 -15.80 -39.55 14.87
C PRO A 552 -14.52 -39.15 14.11
N GLU A 553 -14.68 -38.42 13.01
CA GLU A 553 -13.58 -37.94 12.17
C GLU A 553 -12.68 -36.92 12.89
N VAL A 554 -13.27 -36.00 13.65
CA VAL A 554 -12.52 -35.00 14.42
C VAL A 554 -11.75 -35.66 15.56
N TYR A 555 -12.36 -36.64 16.24
CA TYR A 555 -11.68 -37.39 17.28
C TYR A 555 -10.52 -38.23 16.73
N GLU A 556 -10.71 -38.88 15.57
CA GLU A 556 -9.64 -39.62 14.88
C GLU A 556 -8.47 -38.70 14.52
N TYR A 557 -8.76 -37.54 13.91
CA TYR A 557 -7.75 -36.54 13.57
C TYR A 557 -6.94 -36.06 14.79
N LEU A 558 -7.61 -35.72 15.90
CA LEU A 558 -6.95 -35.28 17.13
C LEU A 558 -6.13 -36.41 17.77
N SER A 559 -6.58 -37.66 17.64
CA SER A 559 -5.84 -38.82 18.13
C SER A 559 -4.59 -39.12 17.30
N GLU A 560 -4.60 -38.84 15.99
CA GLU A 560 -3.43 -39.00 15.11
C GLU A 560 -2.42 -37.87 15.30
N ASN A 561 -2.91 -36.63 15.48
CA ASN A 561 -2.08 -35.41 15.56
C ASN A 561 -1.72 -35.00 17.00
N ARG A 562 -1.45 -35.96 17.87
CA ARG A 562 -1.10 -35.70 19.30
C ARG A 562 0.17 -34.88 19.45
N ASP A 563 1.12 -35.00 18.53
CA ASP A 563 2.39 -34.27 18.58
C ASP A 563 2.20 -32.75 18.55
N HIS A 564 1.14 -32.29 17.86
CA HIS A 564 0.80 -30.88 17.72
C HIS A 564 0.50 -30.19 19.07
N ARG A 565 0.03 -30.96 20.07
CA ARG A 565 -0.27 -30.49 21.43
C ARG A 565 0.95 -29.89 22.12
N THR A 566 2.15 -30.35 21.75
CA THR A 566 3.42 -29.88 22.35
C THR A 566 3.62 -28.38 22.16
N LEU A 567 3.14 -27.81 21.06
CA LEU A 567 3.31 -26.38 20.74
C LEU A 567 2.62 -25.46 21.76
N TRP A 568 1.50 -25.90 22.32
CA TRP A 568 0.64 -25.11 23.21
C TRP A 568 0.63 -25.62 24.65
N LYS A 569 1.29 -26.75 24.92
CA LYS A 569 1.31 -27.38 26.24
C LYS A 569 1.73 -26.41 27.34
N GLY A 570 0.91 -26.30 28.38
CA GLY A 570 1.17 -25.42 29.53
C GLY A 570 0.69 -23.97 29.36
N VAL A 571 0.05 -23.65 28.23
CA VAL A 571 -0.65 -22.37 28.04
C VAL A 571 -2.11 -22.55 28.48
N PRO A 572 -2.57 -21.88 29.55
CA PRO A 572 -3.96 -21.93 29.95
C PRO A 572 -4.78 -21.06 28.99
N ILE A 573 -5.58 -21.70 28.13
CA ILE A 573 -6.49 -21.02 27.21
C ILE A 573 -7.82 -20.87 27.95
N SER A 574 -8.27 -19.64 28.15
CA SER A 574 -9.55 -19.37 28.79
C SER A 574 -10.69 -19.34 27.78
N ARG A 575 -11.91 -19.55 28.28
CA ARG A 575 -13.15 -19.37 27.53
C ARG A 575 -13.28 -17.97 26.90
N ASP A 576 -12.68 -16.94 27.51
CA ASP A 576 -12.68 -15.57 26.97
C ASP A 576 -11.52 -15.27 26.00
N GLY A 577 -10.74 -16.29 25.60
CA GLY A 577 -9.68 -16.17 24.60
C GLY A 577 -8.44 -15.40 25.07
N LYS A 578 -8.27 -15.24 26.38
CA LYS A 578 -7.18 -14.44 26.97
C LYS A 578 -6.18 -15.30 27.71
N VAL A 579 -4.91 -14.90 27.60
CA VAL A 579 -3.81 -15.58 28.28
C VAL A 579 -2.99 -14.55 29.05
N ARG A 580 -2.51 -14.93 30.24
CA ARG A 580 -1.54 -14.11 30.98
C ARG A 580 -0.17 -14.20 30.32
N LEU A 581 0.24 -13.09 29.72
CA LEU A 581 1.56 -12.93 29.12
C LEU A 581 2.59 -12.49 30.17
N ARG A 582 3.87 -12.71 29.85
CA ARG A 582 5.00 -12.14 30.58
C ARG A 582 5.73 -11.13 29.71
N ASP A 583 6.26 -10.10 30.35
CA ASP A 583 7.15 -9.14 29.73
C ASP A 583 8.50 -9.81 29.42
N GLY A 584 8.95 -9.69 28.17
CA GLY A 584 10.24 -10.22 27.71
C GLY A 584 11.43 -9.62 28.47
N ARG A 585 11.34 -8.35 28.88
CA ARG A 585 12.45 -7.62 29.50
C ARG A 585 12.60 -7.91 30.98
N THR A 586 11.50 -7.87 31.72
CA THR A 586 11.50 -8.05 33.17
C THR A 586 11.24 -9.50 33.59
N GLY A 587 10.56 -10.27 32.75
CA GLY A 587 10.07 -11.62 33.06
C GLY A 587 8.86 -11.64 33.99
N GLU A 588 8.33 -10.49 34.39
CA GLU A 588 7.15 -10.37 35.22
C GLU A 588 5.88 -10.60 34.41
N TYR A 589 4.81 -11.03 35.08
CA TYR A 589 3.50 -11.17 34.45
C TYR A 589 2.83 -9.80 34.31
N PHE A 590 2.12 -9.58 33.19
CA PHE A 590 1.22 -8.45 33.09
C PHE A 590 0.05 -8.58 34.07
N ASP A 591 -0.44 -7.45 34.58
CA ASP A 591 -1.51 -7.41 35.59
C ASP A 591 -2.80 -8.07 35.09
N SER A 592 -3.14 -7.83 33.82
CA SER A 592 -4.34 -8.34 33.17
C SER A 592 -4.01 -9.36 32.07
N PRO A 593 -4.85 -10.40 31.88
CA PRO A 593 -4.70 -11.31 30.75
C PRO A 593 -4.99 -10.58 29.44
N VAL A 594 -4.31 -11.00 28.38
CA VAL A 594 -4.31 -10.35 27.08
C VAL A 594 -4.96 -11.27 26.05
N THR A 595 -5.78 -10.72 25.17
CA THR A 595 -6.34 -11.46 24.03
C THR A 595 -5.22 -11.80 23.05
N ILE A 596 -5.10 -13.08 22.71
CA ILE A 596 -4.09 -13.60 21.78
C ILE A 596 -4.73 -14.52 20.74
N GLY A 597 -4.06 -14.69 19.60
CA GLY A 597 -4.46 -15.65 18.58
C GLY A 597 -3.87 -15.33 17.22
N HIS A 598 -4.40 -15.94 16.16
CA HIS A 598 -3.80 -15.92 14.84
C HIS A 598 -4.70 -15.23 13.81
N MET A 599 -4.46 -13.94 13.56
CA MET A 599 -5.17 -13.20 12.52
C MET A 599 -4.47 -13.37 11.16
N HIS A 600 -5.24 -13.52 10.08
CA HIS A 600 -4.65 -13.50 8.73
C HIS A 600 -4.25 -12.05 8.35
N TYR A 601 -2.95 -11.76 8.44
CA TYR A 601 -2.41 -10.42 8.27
C TYR A 601 -1.63 -10.29 6.96
N LEU A 602 -1.77 -9.14 6.30
CA LEU A 602 -1.37 -8.89 4.92
C LEU A 602 -0.31 -7.80 4.86
N LYS A 603 0.69 -7.99 3.99
CA LYS A 603 1.63 -6.93 3.58
C LYS A 603 1.07 -6.23 2.35
N LEU A 604 0.85 -4.92 2.43
CA LEU A 604 0.33 -4.15 1.29
C LEU A 604 1.47 -3.69 0.38
N HIS A 605 1.16 -3.38 -0.88
CA HIS A 605 2.12 -2.85 -1.86
C HIS A 605 2.63 -1.43 -1.55
N HIS A 606 2.18 -0.85 -0.43
CA HIS A 606 2.62 0.43 0.06
C HIS A 606 3.91 0.30 0.88
N LEU A 607 5.02 0.10 0.18
CA LEU A 607 6.34 -0.09 0.76
C LEU A 607 7.01 1.26 1.05
N VAL A 608 7.80 1.32 2.13
CA VAL A 608 8.51 2.55 2.52
C VAL A 608 9.56 2.97 1.50
N ASP A 609 10.28 1.99 0.94
CA ASP A 609 11.37 2.22 -0.03
C ASP A 609 10.86 2.90 -1.32
N ASP A 610 9.61 2.65 -1.70
CA ASP A 610 8.99 3.29 -2.86
C ASP A 610 8.56 4.73 -2.54
N LYS A 611 8.25 5.03 -1.27
CA LYS A 611 7.76 6.33 -0.82
C LYS A 611 8.84 7.30 -0.38
N ILE A 612 9.98 6.80 0.11
CA ILE A 612 11.08 7.67 0.52
C ILE A 612 11.61 8.43 -0.69
N HIS A 613 11.68 9.76 -0.55
CA HIS A 613 12.16 10.66 -1.57
C HIS A 613 12.78 11.89 -0.91
N ALA A 614 14.02 12.18 -1.27
CA ALA A 614 14.75 13.34 -0.80
C ALA A 614 15.44 14.01 -1.98
N ARG A 615 15.48 15.34 -1.94
CA ARG A 615 16.12 16.17 -2.96
C ARG A 615 16.90 17.27 -2.28
N SER A 616 18.14 17.45 -2.69
CA SER A 616 18.94 18.65 -2.41
C SER A 616 18.87 19.60 -3.61
N THR A 617 19.50 19.21 -4.72
CA THR A 617 19.43 19.87 -6.02
C THR A 617 19.00 18.86 -7.09
N GLY A 618 18.48 19.33 -8.21
CA GLY A 618 17.95 18.44 -9.24
C GLY A 618 17.58 19.19 -10.50
N PRO A 619 16.93 18.52 -11.46
CA PRO A 619 16.49 19.17 -12.67
C PRO A 619 15.38 20.20 -12.39
N TYR A 620 15.32 21.18 -13.28
CA TYR A 620 14.37 22.30 -13.25
C TYR A 620 13.56 22.32 -14.55
N SER A 621 12.34 22.83 -14.45
CA SER A 621 11.47 23.09 -15.59
C SER A 621 12.10 24.14 -16.51
N LEU A 622 12.02 23.91 -17.82
CA LEU A 622 12.55 24.88 -18.80
C LEU A 622 11.77 26.20 -18.77
N VAL A 623 10.45 26.14 -18.56
CA VAL A 623 9.56 27.30 -18.65
C VAL A 623 9.56 28.08 -17.34
N THR A 624 9.20 27.41 -16.24
CA THR A 624 9.01 28.07 -14.93
C THR A 624 10.27 28.16 -14.10
N GLN A 625 11.37 27.51 -14.52
CA GLN A 625 12.61 27.38 -13.74
C GLN A 625 12.47 26.77 -12.34
N GLN A 626 11.28 26.25 -12.00
CA GLN A 626 11.00 25.56 -10.75
C GLN A 626 11.55 24.13 -10.76
N PRO A 627 11.85 23.56 -9.58
CA PRO A 627 12.09 22.14 -9.41
C PRO A 627 11.05 21.29 -10.16
N LEU A 628 11.49 20.29 -10.92
CA LEU A 628 10.55 19.32 -11.50
C LEU A 628 9.74 18.61 -10.41
N GLY A 629 8.59 18.02 -10.78
CA GLY A 629 7.73 17.28 -9.86
C GLY A 629 7.97 15.78 -9.90
N GLY A 630 7.83 15.11 -8.76
CA GLY A 630 7.78 13.65 -8.66
C GLY A 630 9.14 12.95 -8.53
N LYS A 631 9.13 11.79 -7.87
CA LYS A 631 10.34 10.99 -7.54
C LYS A 631 11.14 10.55 -8.77
N ALA A 632 10.45 10.13 -9.84
CA ALA A 632 11.09 9.64 -11.07
C ALA A 632 11.98 10.70 -11.77
N GLN A 633 11.68 11.99 -11.59
CA GLN A 633 12.46 13.10 -12.14
C GLN A 633 13.37 13.74 -11.10
N PHE A 634 13.54 13.10 -9.94
CA PHE A 634 14.24 13.70 -8.80
C PHE A 634 13.66 15.08 -8.42
N GLY A 635 12.33 15.15 -8.40
CA GLY A 635 11.56 16.37 -8.24
C GLY A 635 11.52 16.93 -6.82
N GLY A 636 11.11 18.19 -6.67
CA GLY A 636 10.90 18.83 -5.37
C GLY A 636 9.50 18.55 -4.80
N GLN A 637 9.35 18.76 -3.50
CA GLN A 637 8.04 18.81 -2.85
C GLN A 637 7.32 20.09 -3.22
N ARG A 638 6.00 19.99 -3.43
CA ARG A 638 5.16 21.17 -3.67
C ARG A 638 4.89 21.85 -2.34
N PHE A 639 5.32 23.09 -2.22
CA PHE A 639 4.93 23.99 -1.14
C PHE A 639 3.76 24.84 -1.65
N GLY A 640 2.56 24.60 -1.14
CA GLY A 640 1.33 25.20 -1.63
C GLY A 640 0.92 26.44 -0.83
N GLU A 641 -0.23 26.98 -1.21
CA GLU A 641 -0.84 28.16 -0.59
C GLU A 641 -1.11 27.96 0.91
N MET A 642 -1.62 26.79 1.31
CA MET A 642 -1.91 26.50 2.72
C MET A 642 -0.64 26.42 3.57
N GLU A 643 0.47 25.90 3.02
CA GLU A 643 1.74 25.88 3.72
C GLU A 643 2.37 27.29 3.83
N VAL A 644 2.14 28.16 2.84
CA VAL A 644 2.52 29.58 2.89
C VAL A 644 1.79 30.28 4.04
N TRP A 645 0.47 30.13 4.12
CA TRP A 645 -0.33 30.73 5.22
C TRP A 645 0.15 30.29 6.59
N ALA A 646 0.58 29.04 6.73
CA ALA A 646 1.14 28.54 7.99
C ALA A 646 2.40 29.33 8.38
N LEU A 647 3.34 29.57 7.45
CA LEU A 647 4.55 30.35 7.74
C LEU A 647 4.26 31.83 7.99
N GLU A 648 3.29 32.41 7.28
CA GLU A 648 2.83 33.79 7.51
C GLU A 648 2.26 33.95 8.92
N ALA A 649 1.45 32.98 9.38
CA ALA A 649 0.88 32.99 10.72
C ALA A 649 1.93 32.95 11.83
N TYR A 650 3.08 32.28 11.58
CA TYR A 650 4.22 32.28 12.51
C TYR A 650 5.11 33.53 12.41
N GLY A 651 4.88 34.41 11.44
CA GLY A 651 5.78 35.54 11.16
C GLY A 651 7.14 35.12 10.61
N ALA A 652 7.26 33.91 10.05
CA ALA A 652 8.51 33.34 9.56
C ALA A 652 8.89 33.86 8.15
N SER A 653 9.00 35.18 8.02
CA SER A 653 9.18 35.90 6.75
C SER A 653 10.42 35.45 5.96
N TYR A 654 11.58 35.30 6.62
CA TYR A 654 12.81 34.84 5.98
C TYR A 654 12.72 33.41 5.46
N THR A 655 12.10 32.50 6.23
CA THR A 655 11.90 31.11 5.81
C THR A 655 10.99 31.04 4.59
N LEU A 656 9.91 31.82 4.61
CA LEU A 656 8.99 31.92 3.48
C LEU A 656 9.68 32.51 2.24
N GLN A 657 10.43 33.60 2.41
CA GLN A 657 11.19 34.22 1.33
C GLN A 657 12.18 33.24 0.71
N GLU A 658 12.91 32.48 1.51
CA GLU A 658 13.88 31.48 1.03
C GLU A 658 13.18 30.39 0.19
N ILE A 659 12.06 29.86 0.68
CA ILE A 659 11.27 28.81 0.01
C ILE A 659 10.73 29.30 -1.34
N LEU A 660 10.19 30.52 -1.39
CA LEU A 660 9.61 31.09 -2.60
C LEU A 660 10.65 31.56 -3.64
N THR A 661 11.90 31.81 -3.23
CA THR A 661 12.96 32.34 -4.12
C THR A 661 14.08 31.33 -4.36
N VAL A 662 15.12 31.33 -3.51
CA VAL A 662 16.38 30.61 -3.71
C VAL A 662 16.24 29.08 -3.69
N LYS A 663 15.21 28.55 -3.03
CA LYS A 663 14.89 27.10 -3.05
C LYS A 663 14.00 26.70 -4.24
N SER A 664 13.46 27.68 -4.97
CA SER A 664 12.51 27.46 -6.08
C SER A 664 13.10 27.94 -7.42
N ASP A 665 12.73 29.14 -7.86
CA ASP A 665 12.88 29.61 -9.24
C ASP A 665 13.77 30.85 -9.37
N ASP A 666 14.42 31.32 -8.30
CA ASP A 666 15.50 32.31 -8.43
C ASP A 666 16.77 31.63 -8.96
N VAL A 667 16.96 31.72 -10.27
CA VAL A 667 18.07 31.07 -11.01
C VAL A 667 19.44 31.53 -10.52
N ILE A 668 19.60 32.83 -10.22
CA ILE A 668 20.88 33.40 -9.79
C ILE A 668 21.07 33.18 -8.30
N GLY A 669 20.03 33.45 -7.51
CA GLY A 669 20.04 33.28 -6.06
C GLY A 669 20.39 31.86 -5.65
N ARG A 670 19.79 30.83 -6.29
CA ARG A 670 20.06 29.43 -5.93
C ARG A 670 21.52 29.02 -6.11
N VAL A 671 22.19 29.51 -7.17
CA VAL A 671 23.61 29.19 -7.43
C VAL A 671 24.50 29.88 -6.40
N LYS A 672 24.24 31.16 -6.12
CA LYS A 672 24.99 31.92 -5.11
C LYS A 672 24.80 31.34 -3.72
N THR A 673 23.58 30.96 -3.36
CA THR A 673 23.27 30.31 -2.08
C THR A 673 23.99 28.97 -1.96
N TYR A 674 24.02 28.17 -3.02
CA TYR A 674 24.76 26.91 -3.04
C TYR A 674 26.27 27.13 -2.83
N GLU A 675 26.86 28.11 -3.50
CA GLU A 675 28.27 28.49 -3.29
C GLU A 675 28.53 29.00 -1.87
N ALA A 676 27.66 29.85 -1.34
CA ALA A 676 27.79 30.40 0.02
C ALA A 676 27.76 29.27 1.06
N ILE A 677 26.84 28.30 0.92
CA ILE A 677 26.75 27.13 1.81
C ILE A 677 28.07 26.32 1.77
N ILE A 678 28.65 26.11 0.59
CA ILE A 678 29.94 25.38 0.47
C ILE A 678 31.09 26.15 1.12
N LYS A 679 31.11 27.48 0.97
CA LYS A 679 32.14 28.35 1.54
C LYS A 679 31.96 28.59 3.04
N GLY A 680 30.76 28.33 3.58
CA GLY A 680 30.39 28.66 4.95
C GLY A 680 30.06 30.15 5.14
N ASP A 681 29.73 30.85 4.06
CA ASP A 681 29.36 32.27 4.06
C ASP A 681 27.85 32.44 4.34
N ASN A 682 27.46 33.65 4.75
CA ASN A 682 26.05 34.00 4.93
C ASN A 682 25.27 33.95 3.61
N ILE A 683 24.04 33.47 3.68
CA ILE A 683 23.16 33.34 2.52
C ILE A 683 22.77 34.74 2.03
N PRO A 684 22.94 35.05 0.73
CA PRO A 684 22.54 36.34 0.18
C PRO A 684 21.00 36.48 0.16
N LYS A 685 20.50 37.73 0.19
CA LYS A 685 19.06 37.99 0.02
C LYS A 685 18.57 37.48 -1.33
N GLY A 686 17.38 36.86 -1.34
CA GLY A 686 16.74 36.33 -2.55
C GLY A 686 16.41 37.44 -3.55
N GLY A 687 16.56 37.12 -4.83
CA GLY A 687 16.19 37.98 -5.94
C GLY A 687 14.71 37.86 -6.33
N ILE A 688 14.39 38.30 -7.56
CA ILE A 688 13.04 38.23 -8.11
C ILE A 688 12.79 36.82 -8.68
N PRO A 689 11.72 36.11 -8.24
CA PRO A 689 11.29 34.84 -8.80
C PRO A 689 11.12 34.88 -10.32
N GLU A 690 11.52 33.81 -11.01
CA GLU A 690 11.34 33.73 -12.46
C GLU A 690 9.85 33.63 -12.84
N SER A 691 9.03 32.97 -12.03
CA SER A 691 7.57 32.92 -12.21
C SER A 691 6.92 34.30 -12.28
N PHE A 692 7.40 35.27 -11.49
CA PHE A 692 6.90 36.64 -11.54
C PHE A 692 7.28 37.34 -12.84
N LYS A 693 8.50 37.11 -13.35
CA LYS A 693 8.92 37.65 -14.65
C LYS A 693 8.10 37.05 -15.79
N VAL A 694 7.85 35.74 -15.76
CA VAL A 694 6.99 35.06 -16.73
C VAL A 694 5.59 35.67 -16.74
N LEU A 695 4.98 35.86 -15.57
CA LEU A 695 3.66 36.51 -15.44
C LEU A 695 3.65 37.92 -16.08
N LEU A 696 4.66 38.74 -15.79
CA LEU A 696 4.76 40.08 -16.36
C LEU A 696 4.83 40.05 -17.90
N LYS A 697 5.59 39.09 -18.46
CA LYS A 697 5.68 38.91 -19.91
C LYS A 697 4.40 38.37 -20.52
N GLU A 698 3.70 37.47 -19.84
CA GLU A 698 2.38 37.00 -20.27
C GLU A 698 1.37 38.14 -20.32
N LEU A 699 1.32 39.01 -19.31
CA LEU A 699 0.46 40.20 -19.31
C LEU A 699 0.83 41.20 -20.42
N GLN A 700 2.13 41.46 -20.63
CA GLN A 700 2.61 42.30 -21.74
C GLN A 700 2.25 41.72 -23.11
N SER A 701 2.29 40.38 -23.25
CA SER A 701 1.92 39.70 -24.50
C SER A 701 0.43 39.84 -24.85
N LEU A 702 -0.42 40.06 -23.85
CA LEU A 702 -1.84 40.38 -24.03
C LEU A 702 -2.07 41.84 -24.48
N GLY A 703 -1.01 42.65 -24.55
CA GLY A 703 -1.07 44.07 -24.89
C GLY A 703 -1.32 45.00 -23.70
N LEU A 704 -1.17 44.51 -22.47
CA LEU A 704 -1.22 45.32 -21.25
C LEU A 704 0.15 45.95 -20.97
N ASP A 705 0.21 47.26 -20.74
CA ASP A 705 1.44 47.94 -20.34
C ASP A 705 1.65 47.77 -18.82
N VAL A 706 2.39 46.74 -18.43
CA VAL A 706 2.74 46.43 -17.03
C VAL A 706 4.22 46.74 -16.82
N ARG A 707 4.52 47.61 -15.84
CA ARG A 707 5.87 48.06 -15.49
C ARG A 707 6.09 48.03 -13.99
N VAL A 708 7.31 47.76 -13.56
CA VAL A 708 7.71 47.87 -12.15
C VAL A 708 8.35 49.23 -11.94
N LEU A 709 7.77 50.03 -11.05
CA LEU A 709 8.23 51.38 -10.73
C LEU A 709 8.86 51.40 -9.34
N ARG A 710 9.87 52.25 -9.14
CA ARG A 710 10.31 52.67 -7.81
C ARG A 710 9.35 53.72 -7.25
N ASP A 711 9.49 54.02 -5.96
CA ASP A 711 8.72 55.09 -5.29
C ASP A 711 8.84 56.45 -6.00
N ASP A 712 9.97 56.70 -6.67
CA ASP A 712 10.22 57.91 -7.47
C ASP A 712 9.59 57.89 -8.88
N ASN A 713 8.67 56.96 -9.17
CA ASN A 713 8.07 56.71 -10.50
C ASN A 713 9.09 56.42 -11.62
N THR A 714 10.30 55.98 -11.27
CA THR A 714 11.31 55.54 -12.24
C THR A 714 11.14 54.06 -12.54
N GLU A 715 11.23 53.70 -13.83
CA GLU A 715 11.07 52.32 -14.28
C GLU A 715 12.27 51.46 -13.88
N VAL A 716 11.99 50.31 -13.25
CA VAL A 716 13.00 49.29 -12.94
C VAL A 716 13.10 48.34 -14.12
N GLU A 717 14.22 48.40 -14.84
CA GLU A 717 14.52 47.42 -15.88
C GLU A 717 14.79 46.03 -15.27
N ILE A 718 13.80 45.14 -15.38
CA ILE A 718 13.99 43.72 -15.10
C ILE A 718 14.69 43.11 -16.31
N LYS A 719 16.03 43.07 -16.28
CA LYS A 719 16.85 42.48 -17.36
C LYS A 719 16.66 40.95 -17.42
N GLU A 720 16.51 40.44 -18.64
CA GLU A 720 16.24 39.02 -18.94
C GLU A 720 17.52 38.16 -19.08
N THR A 721 18.72 38.74 -19.11
CA THR A 721 19.92 38.00 -19.49
C THR A 721 20.64 37.38 -18.31
N VAL A 722 20.53 36.05 -18.21
CA VAL A 722 21.58 35.20 -17.64
C VAL A 722 22.71 35.11 -18.67
N ASP A 723 23.47 36.20 -18.82
CA ASP A 723 24.67 36.14 -19.66
C ASP A 723 25.78 35.48 -18.82
N TYR A 724 26.04 34.21 -19.10
CA TYR A 724 27.25 33.49 -18.63
C TYR A 724 28.50 33.92 -19.42
N GLY A 725 28.53 35.15 -19.91
CA GLY A 725 29.64 35.76 -20.64
C GLY A 725 29.77 37.22 -20.21
N GLU A 726 30.95 37.57 -19.70
CA GLU A 726 31.35 38.95 -19.37
C GLU A 726 30.55 39.68 -18.27
N THR A 727 30.69 39.23 -17.03
CA THR A 727 30.91 40.25 -15.98
C THR A 727 32.27 40.89 -16.26
N ASP A 728 32.24 42.06 -16.89
CA ASP A 728 33.38 42.96 -17.00
C ASP A 728 33.99 43.15 -15.59
N MET A 729 35.11 42.47 -15.34
CA MET A 729 35.87 42.56 -14.09
C MET A 729 36.41 43.98 -13.83
N ARG A 730 36.15 44.96 -14.70
CA ARG A 730 36.49 46.37 -14.46
C ARG A 730 35.83 46.95 -13.22
N SER A 731 34.57 46.64 -12.93
CA SER A 731 33.90 47.20 -11.74
C SER A 731 34.39 46.60 -10.41
N VAL A 732 35.16 45.51 -10.46
CA VAL A 732 35.77 44.85 -9.29
C VAL A 732 37.26 45.22 -9.15
N LEU A 733 37.92 45.65 -10.23
CA LEU A 733 39.32 46.11 -10.22
C LEU A 733 39.50 47.63 -10.09
N GLU A 734 38.51 48.45 -10.44
CA GLU A 734 38.53 49.89 -10.13
C GLU A 734 37.99 50.09 -8.72
N GLY A 735 38.94 50.07 -7.77
CA GLY A 735 38.66 50.04 -6.35
C GLY A 735 37.85 51.22 -5.83
N ASP A 736 36.74 50.89 -5.16
CA ASP A 736 36.30 51.54 -3.94
C ASP A 736 36.33 50.51 -2.80
N PHE A 737 37.53 50.32 -2.25
CA PHE A 737 37.78 49.63 -0.98
C PHE A 737 37.59 50.60 0.21
N LYS A 738 36.48 51.32 0.24
CA LYS A 738 36.04 52.08 1.41
C LYS A 738 34.54 51.92 1.60
N ASP A 739 34.18 51.64 2.86
CA ASP A 739 32.83 51.58 3.43
C ASP A 739 32.03 50.27 3.31
N TYR A 740 32.65 49.14 3.66
CA TYR A 740 31.94 48.00 4.28
C TYR A 740 32.09 48.02 5.81
N ARG A 741 31.89 49.18 6.44
CA ARG A 741 31.66 49.32 7.87
C ARG A 741 30.61 50.40 8.09
N LYS A 742 29.55 50.00 8.78
CA LYS A 742 28.43 50.82 9.31
C LYS A 742 27.38 51.27 8.30
N ASP A 743 26.22 50.58 8.35
CA ASP A 743 24.91 51.13 8.74
C ASP A 743 23.80 50.28 8.10
N GLU A 744 23.54 49.09 8.68
CA GLU A 744 22.26 48.41 8.49
C GLU A 744 21.30 48.93 9.55
N ASP A 745 20.59 49.99 9.20
CA ASP A 745 19.63 50.66 10.06
C ASP A 745 18.27 49.93 9.94
N PHE A 746 18.06 48.91 10.78
CA PHE A 746 16.85 48.06 10.75
C PHE A 746 15.55 48.85 10.97
N GLY A 747 15.62 50.03 11.59
CA GLY A 747 14.48 50.94 11.77
C GLY A 747 13.90 51.50 10.46
N LYS A 748 14.71 51.71 9.41
CA LYS A 748 14.22 52.23 8.12
C LYS A 748 13.32 51.25 7.36
N SER A 749 13.33 49.98 7.75
CA SER A 749 12.44 48.96 7.19
C SER A 749 11.18 48.73 8.05
N GLY A 750 10.95 49.55 9.09
CA GLY A 750 9.76 49.51 9.93
C GLY A 750 9.78 48.43 11.02
N TYR A 751 10.96 47.92 11.39
CA TYR A 751 11.12 46.93 12.46
C TYR A 751 11.63 47.59 13.74
N GLY A 752 10.96 47.34 14.87
CA GLY A 752 11.45 47.69 16.20
C GLY A 752 12.58 46.75 16.64
N VAL A 753 13.59 47.28 17.31
CA VAL A 753 14.73 46.52 17.86
C VAL A 753 14.42 46.19 19.32
N GLN A 754 14.48 44.91 19.70
CA GLN A 754 14.35 44.44 21.08
C GLN A 754 15.67 43.83 21.56
N GLU A 755 16.15 44.25 22.73
CA GLU A 755 17.28 43.61 23.42
C GLU A 755 16.79 42.79 24.62
N ILE A 756 17.54 41.74 24.98
CA ILE A 756 17.26 40.92 26.17
C ILE A 756 17.98 41.56 27.35
N ASP A 757 17.22 41.96 28.37
CA ASP A 757 17.77 42.48 29.61
C ASP A 757 18.52 41.35 30.36
N GLU A 758 19.83 41.53 30.58
CA GLU A 758 20.70 40.47 31.12
C GLU A 758 20.38 40.08 32.58
N ASP A 759 19.64 40.92 33.33
CA ASP A 759 19.27 40.65 34.72
C ASP A 759 17.89 39.98 34.86
N SER A 760 16.96 40.22 33.94
CA SER A 760 15.58 39.70 33.98
C SER A 760 15.24 38.67 32.91
N GLY A 761 16.01 38.62 31.81
CA GLY A 761 15.81 37.68 30.70
C GLY A 761 14.59 37.96 29.82
N GLU A 762 13.94 39.12 29.98
CA GLU A 762 12.82 39.58 29.15
C GLU A 762 13.30 40.48 28.01
N PHE A 763 12.57 40.47 26.89
CA PHE A 763 12.82 41.33 25.74
C PHE A 763 12.26 42.74 26.00
N VAL A 764 13.08 43.77 25.81
CA VAL A 764 12.71 45.18 26.02
C VAL A 764 12.97 45.96 24.73
N ASP A 765 12.00 46.78 24.32
CA ASP A 765 12.13 47.64 23.14
C ASP A 765 13.18 48.73 23.38
N VAL A 766 14.03 48.96 22.37
CA VAL A 766 15.05 50.01 22.37
C VAL A 766 14.48 51.26 21.70
N ASP A 767 14.18 52.30 22.49
CA ASP A 767 13.77 53.61 21.97
C ASP A 767 15.00 54.36 21.41
N GLU A 768 15.12 54.46 20.08
CA GLU A 768 16.12 55.34 19.45
C GLU A 768 15.72 56.81 19.64
N ALA A 769 16.59 57.57 20.30
CA ALA A 769 16.39 59.00 20.53
C ALA A 769 16.58 59.79 19.23
N ASP A 770 15.48 60.40 18.75
CA ASP A 770 15.45 61.38 17.67
C ASP A 770 16.38 62.56 17.97
N ASP A 771 17.41 62.75 17.15
CA ASP A 771 18.26 63.94 17.17
C ASP A 771 18.10 64.68 15.83
N ASP A 772 17.02 65.46 15.70
CA ASP A 772 16.93 66.56 14.74
C ASP A 772 16.03 67.69 15.30
N MET A 773 16.70 68.64 15.95
CA MET A 773 16.14 69.85 16.53
C MET A 773 15.97 70.93 15.44
N TYR A 774 14.73 71.11 14.94
CA TYR A 774 14.31 72.37 14.30
C TYR A 774 13.04 72.92 14.96
N VAL A 775 13.22 74.11 15.53
CA VAL A 775 12.24 74.96 16.20
C VAL A 775 11.37 75.68 15.15
N GLU A 776 10.03 75.66 15.29
CA GLU A 776 9.19 76.87 15.16
C GLU A 776 7.72 76.65 15.58
N GLU A 777 7.36 77.39 16.64
CA GLU A 777 6.09 78.02 17.04
C GLU A 777 4.78 77.22 17.25
N GLU A 778 4.39 77.20 18.52
CA GLU A 778 3.05 77.02 19.07
C GLU A 778 2.03 78.00 18.46
N GLY A 779 0.85 77.48 18.13
CA GLY A 779 -0.37 78.24 17.94
C GLY A 779 -1.51 77.59 18.72
N ASP A 780 -1.64 77.99 19.99
CA ASP A 780 -2.79 77.68 20.84
C ASP A 780 -4.08 78.24 20.23
N PHE A 781 -5.10 77.39 20.10
CA PHE A 781 -6.50 77.82 20.14
C PHE A 781 -7.34 76.70 20.79
N GLU A 782 -7.60 76.86 22.08
CA GLU A 782 -8.77 76.28 22.73
C GLU A 782 -10.03 76.90 22.13
N ASP A 783 -11.01 76.07 21.76
CA ASP A 783 -12.41 76.43 22.00
C ASP A 783 -13.24 75.14 22.12
N SER A 784 -13.80 74.97 23.31
CA SER A 784 -14.79 73.95 23.64
C SER A 784 -16.14 74.27 22.99
N TYR A 785 -16.75 73.30 22.31
CA TYR A 785 -18.21 73.18 22.27
C TYR A 785 -18.61 71.72 22.41
N ASP A 786 -19.39 71.49 23.46
CA ASP A 786 -20.22 70.33 23.71
C ASP A 786 -21.44 70.39 22.76
N ASP A 787 -21.66 69.34 21.97
CA ASP A 787 -22.93 69.05 21.29
C ASP A 787 -23.06 67.52 21.13
N THR A 788 -23.75 66.92 22.10
CA THR A 788 -24.57 65.70 22.01
C THR A 788 -24.09 64.53 21.13
N GLU A 789 -23.45 63.57 21.83
CA GLU A 789 -23.50 62.10 21.72
C GLU A 789 -23.52 61.44 20.32
N GLU A 790 -22.31 61.17 19.81
CA GLU A 790 -21.94 59.95 19.08
C GLU A 790 -20.65 59.35 19.66
#